data_AF-A0A8S3YW74-F1
#
_entry.id   AF-A0A8S3YW74-F1
#
_cell.length_a   1.000
_cell.length_b   1.000
_cell.length_c   1.000
_cell.angle_alpha   90.00
_cell.angle_beta   90.00
_cell.angle_gamma   90.00
#
_symmetry.space_group_name_H-M   'P 1'
#
loop_
_entity.id
_entity.type
_entity.pdbx_description
1 polymer ?
#
loop_
_entity_poly.entity_id
_entity_poly.type
_entity_poly.pdbx_seq_one_letter_code
_entity_poly.pdbx_strand_id
1 'polypeptide(L)'
;GEEINLQPDSCVKVQEIGIRSLVQTPMTNILELDTIVTVVKTYKVLNDTKMVLLLGDQGGNIRKVYYNKQKTKQYLQYNLGPDPIASDMEIDTEEDVAYILTGNTIVKFPAWSCAVHSECDQCLISDDPIVCGWCEDTCTSQQECRDAGKNWSSGLRASCPPTVRDLMPRCGPTAGGTTVTIHGKNFGEPSATHKVWIGRVVCAKQSHNATRITCETGEAPEELSAPVTVSIHDPSYPPGRPYQVNGQQNSSYPFCFKNIKVRSFFPTRGPQSGGTNITIRGKHLDIGSSISVNVSGIPCNPVSISSSELSCITQKWSAKFSRAARDTSRIKGQGAVLVSIDRATVMAMENGVPLQFSYMADPVIKNILPQRSILSGGIPLTVTGSNLDASVTPQLRGTYGSNNADLGISSPCQVGPEGTQMICPSLNVSGVIKKLDKPPESVRIYFWYDGNKVYRDSVTAGSLFLQYYPDPEFLQLPQMVSEHDVSSGEIVFSGRNLDFGVTIPDIHISIGSKPCTVTSLTSTELKCQPDVSGLKVNEKEKYSVQIQVGHLVFNNSQIGYVEFVQPAQAGSLSPAFTALIIIILLIVAAVIILLIVMKRQRCGFFKVRGEFSSVQYTADQDAEHSLMRPDVQRNHNLDNDYTEGGATYYGSGGYRAHIDEETLNLIESEHLLVDRECLTLADEIGKGNFGCVRRGFLTLPEQKGDILVAVKTLH
;
A
#
# COMPACT_ATOMS: atom_id res chain seq x y z
N GLY A 1 -17.18 7.08 55.02
CA GLY A 1 -17.17 7.19 56.48
C GLY A 1 -16.68 8.57 56.82
N GLU A 2 -17.36 9.40 57.58
CA GLU A 2 -18.47 9.14 58.52
C GLU A 2 -19.76 9.88 58.10
N GLU A 3 -20.89 9.19 58.23
CA GLU A 3 -22.24 9.73 58.10
C GLU A 3 -22.66 10.41 59.40
N ILE A 4 -23.10 11.67 59.31
CA ILE A 4 -23.97 12.26 60.33
C ILE A 4 -25.39 12.19 59.77
N ASN A 5 -26.18 11.39 60.48
CA ASN A 5 -27.55 11.02 60.17
C ASN A 5 -28.50 12.12 60.69
N LEU A 6 -29.33 12.70 59.80
CA LEU A 6 -30.52 13.46 60.20
C LEU A 6 -31.73 12.84 59.49
N GLN A 7 -32.68 12.38 60.31
CA GLN A 7 -33.88 11.68 59.91
C GLN A 7 -34.87 12.55 59.09
N PRO A 8 -35.74 11.89 58.30
CA PRO A 8 -36.78 12.53 57.48
C PRO A 8 -38.02 12.87 58.33
N ASP A 9 -38.92 13.65 57.74
CA ASP A 9 -40.23 14.09 58.26
C ASP A 9 -40.24 15.40 59.06
N SER A 10 -40.25 16.50 58.31
CA SER A 10 -41.03 17.69 58.66
C SER A 10 -41.45 18.39 57.38
N CYS A 11 -42.74 18.31 57.06
CA CYS A 11 -43.38 19.09 56.01
C CYS A 11 -43.00 20.58 56.17
N VAL A 12 -42.23 21.13 55.24
CA VAL A 12 -42.08 22.58 55.14
C VAL A 12 -43.40 23.12 54.61
N LYS A 13 -44.09 23.86 55.48
CA LYS A 13 -45.27 24.66 55.13
C LYS A 13 -44.97 25.49 53.89
N VAL A 14 -45.73 25.24 52.83
CA VAL A 14 -46.01 26.27 51.82
C VAL A 14 -46.61 27.45 52.58
N GLN A 15 -45.82 28.50 52.76
CA GLN A 15 -46.37 29.76 53.21
C GLN A 15 -47.07 30.37 52.00
N GLU A 16 -48.39 30.18 51.93
CA GLU A 16 -49.26 30.98 51.08
C GLU A 16 -48.90 32.45 51.30
N ILE A 17 -48.33 33.09 50.26
CA ILE A 17 -48.32 34.54 50.17
C ILE A 17 -49.77 34.93 49.84
N GLY A 18 -50.57 35.07 50.90
CA GLY A 18 -51.93 35.57 50.81
C GLY A 18 -51.92 37.04 50.38
N ILE A 19 -52.07 37.30 49.09
CA ILE A 19 -52.58 38.59 48.62
C ILE A 19 -54.09 38.56 48.88
N ARG A 20 -54.53 39.08 50.03
CA ARG A 20 -55.94 39.45 50.22
C ARG A 20 -56.23 40.67 49.34
N SER A 21 -56.67 40.40 48.12
CA SER A 21 -57.48 41.34 47.33
C SER A 21 -58.85 40.72 47.11
N LEU A 22 -59.84 41.26 47.81
CA LEU A 22 -61.27 41.00 47.57
C LEU A 22 -61.72 41.74 46.31
N VAL A 23 -61.17 41.42 45.14
CA VAL A 23 -61.77 41.58 43.81
C VAL A 23 -61.03 40.64 42.87
N GLN A 24 -61.68 39.56 42.41
CA GLN A 24 -61.25 38.81 41.24
C GLN A 24 -61.33 39.73 40.02
N THR A 25 -60.22 40.39 39.71
CA THR A 25 -59.96 40.81 38.33
C THR A 25 -59.20 39.67 37.67
N PRO A 26 -59.59 39.21 36.47
CA PRO A 26 -58.81 38.20 35.77
C PRO A 26 -57.41 38.77 35.51
N MET A 27 -56.36 38.11 36.02
CA MET A 27 -54.98 38.38 35.61
C MET A 27 -54.92 38.07 34.11
N THR A 28 -54.96 39.12 33.29
CA THR A 28 -55.15 39.02 31.84
C THR A 28 -53.83 38.92 31.08
N ASN A 29 -52.67 39.08 31.76
CA ASN A 29 -51.36 39.01 31.12
C ASN A 29 -50.45 37.99 31.84
N ILE A 30 -50.45 36.75 31.34
CA ILE A 30 -49.56 35.66 31.80
C ILE A 30 -48.33 35.62 30.89
N LEU A 31 -47.13 35.61 31.48
CA LEU A 31 -45.88 35.31 30.77
C LEU A 31 -45.45 33.89 31.13
N GLU A 32 -45.56 32.98 30.17
CA GLU A 32 -45.04 31.61 30.33
C GLU A 32 -43.54 31.59 30.06
N LEU A 33 -42.80 30.98 30.98
CA LEU A 33 -41.35 30.78 30.88
C LEU A 33 -41.05 29.29 30.98
N ASP A 34 -40.11 28.84 30.16
CA ASP A 34 -39.68 27.46 30.00
C ASP A 34 -38.62 27.02 31.04
N THR A 35 -38.49 27.78 32.12
CA THR A 35 -37.39 27.67 33.09
C THR A 35 -37.83 28.11 34.48
N ILE A 36 -37.13 27.63 35.50
CA ILE A 36 -37.38 28.03 36.89
C ILE A 36 -36.70 29.38 37.12
N VAL A 37 -37.53 30.40 37.35
CA VAL A 37 -37.10 31.75 37.75
C VAL A 37 -36.61 31.70 39.20
N THR A 38 -35.38 32.14 39.43
CA THR A 38 -34.72 32.15 40.75
C THR A 38 -34.80 33.51 41.43
N VAL A 39 -34.88 34.60 40.66
CA VAL A 39 -34.97 35.96 41.18
C VAL A 39 -35.78 36.87 40.27
N VAL A 40 -36.52 37.80 40.88
CA VAL A 40 -37.27 38.84 40.17
C VAL A 40 -36.98 40.17 40.86
N LYS A 41 -36.45 41.13 40.11
CA LYS A 41 -36.33 42.53 40.54
C LYS A 41 -37.10 43.42 39.58
N THR A 42 -37.56 44.57 40.07
CA THR A 42 -38.30 45.53 39.25
C THR A 42 -37.66 46.89 39.34
N TYR A 43 -37.62 47.60 38.23
CA TYR A 43 -37.25 49.00 38.19
C TYR A 43 -38.16 49.78 37.25
N LYS A 44 -38.19 51.10 37.43
CA LYS A 44 -38.93 52.02 36.56
C LYS A 44 -37.96 52.69 35.60
N VAL A 45 -38.38 52.84 34.35
CA VAL A 45 -37.63 53.63 33.38
C VAL A 45 -37.99 55.11 33.58
N LEU A 46 -36.98 55.97 33.66
CA LEU A 46 -37.13 57.41 33.92
C LEU A 46 -38.08 58.05 32.88
N ASN A 47 -38.96 58.93 33.36
CA ASN A 47 -39.97 59.69 32.61
C ASN A 47 -41.17 58.93 32.00
N ASP A 48 -41.38 57.65 32.34
CA ASP A 48 -42.57 56.91 31.87
C ASP A 48 -43.19 56.03 32.98
N THR A 49 -44.48 55.71 32.87
CA THR A 49 -45.21 54.83 33.82
C THR A 49 -44.87 53.34 33.64
N LYS A 50 -43.76 53.05 32.98
CA LYS A 50 -43.35 51.74 32.48
C LYS A 50 -42.50 51.00 33.51
N MET A 51 -42.93 49.78 33.87
CA MET A 51 -42.21 48.89 34.79
C MET A 51 -41.47 47.82 34.00
N VAL A 52 -40.20 47.61 34.34
CA VAL A 52 -39.39 46.50 33.80
C VAL A 52 -39.14 45.51 34.93
N LEU A 53 -39.40 44.24 34.64
CA LEU A 53 -39.00 43.10 35.47
C LEU A 53 -37.67 42.56 34.92
N LEU A 54 -36.67 42.45 35.80
CA LEU A 54 -35.41 41.76 35.56
C LEU A 54 -35.50 40.40 36.24
N LEU A 55 -35.51 39.34 35.44
CA LEU A 55 -35.67 37.96 35.90
C LEU A 55 -34.35 37.22 35.76
N GLY A 56 -33.91 36.52 36.80
CA GLY A 56 -32.84 35.52 36.71
C GLY A 56 -33.42 34.11 36.80
N ASP A 57 -32.79 33.15 36.13
CA ASP A 57 -33.21 31.75 36.16
C ASP A 57 -32.10 30.78 36.57
N GLN A 58 -32.50 29.51 36.77
CA GLN A 58 -31.59 28.43 37.18
C GLN A 58 -30.52 28.07 36.13
N GLY A 59 -30.69 28.49 34.88
CA GLY A 59 -29.75 28.24 33.78
C GLY A 59 -28.82 29.41 33.50
N GLY A 60 -28.74 30.38 34.41
CA GLY A 60 -27.87 31.56 34.28
C GLY A 60 -28.38 32.62 33.30
N ASN A 61 -29.65 32.56 32.88
CA ASN A 61 -30.21 33.57 31.99
C ASN A 61 -30.79 34.75 32.77
N ILE A 62 -30.55 35.94 32.24
CA ILE A 62 -31.19 37.19 32.61
C ILE A 62 -32.19 37.58 31.52
N ARG A 63 -33.44 37.85 31.93
CA ARG A 63 -34.52 38.26 31.03
C ARG A 63 -35.04 39.63 31.45
N LYS A 64 -35.19 40.55 30.50
CA LYS A 64 -35.92 41.81 30.72
C LYS A 64 -37.32 41.69 30.14
N VAL A 65 -38.30 41.96 31.00
CA VAL A 65 -39.72 41.88 30.67
C VAL A 65 -40.36 43.22 30.94
N TYR A 66 -40.98 43.79 29.90
CA TYR A 66 -41.85 44.94 30.05
C TYR A 66 -43.20 44.51 30.60
N TYR A 67 -43.70 45.21 31.61
CA TYR A 67 -45.00 44.95 32.24
C TYR A 67 -45.83 46.22 32.39
N ASN A 68 -47.07 46.18 31.91
CA ASN A 68 -48.12 47.13 32.24
C ASN A 68 -49.49 46.43 32.40
N LYS A 69 -50.54 47.17 32.76
CA LYS A 69 -51.91 46.62 32.96
C LYS A 69 -52.53 45.96 31.71
N GLN A 70 -51.98 46.19 30.51
CA GLN A 70 -52.54 45.77 29.22
C GLN A 70 -51.62 44.83 28.40
N LYS A 71 -50.31 44.76 28.70
CA LYS A 71 -49.30 44.03 27.93
C LYS A 71 -48.15 43.60 28.83
N THR A 72 -47.78 42.31 28.72
CA THR A 72 -46.51 41.77 29.23
C THR A 72 -45.70 41.25 28.05
N LYS A 73 -44.44 41.66 27.92
CA LYS A 73 -43.57 41.21 26.82
C LYS A 73 -42.12 41.08 27.27
N GLN A 74 -41.56 39.89 27.14
CA GLN A 74 -40.10 39.70 27.19
C GLN A 74 -39.49 40.32 25.93
N TYR A 75 -38.49 41.18 26.11
CA TYR A 75 -37.78 41.83 24.98
C TYR A 75 -36.28 41.55 24.97
N LEU A 76 -35.71 41.02 26.06
CA LEU A 76 -34.30 40.61 26.12
C LEU A 76 -34.17 39.30 26.89
N GLN A 77 -33.27 38.44 26.42
CA GLN A 77 -32.72 37.31 27.16
C GLN A 77 -31.21 37.24 26.90
N TYR A 78 -30.42 37.15 27.96
CA TYR A 78 -28.97 37.10 27.91
C TYR A 78 -28.46 36.04 28.88
N ASN A 79 -27.59 35.13 28.44
CA ASN A 79 -27.00 34.10 29.30
C ASN A 79 -25.67 34.60 29.88
N LEU A 80 -25.56 34.65 31.21
CA LEU A 80 -24.35 35.09 31.91
C LEU A 80 -23.35 33.96 32.17
N GLY A 81 -23.77 32.72 31.96
CA GLY A 81 -22.98 31.53 32.26
C GLY A 81 -23.88 30.32 32.55
N PRO A 82 -23.27 29.17 32.88
CA PRO A 82 -23.99 27.93 33.13
C PRO A 82 -24.63 27.84 34.53
N ASP A 83 -24.21 28.70 35.47
CA ASP A 83 -24.63 28.64 36.87
C ASP A 83 -25.96 29.37 37.13
N PRO A 84 -26.76 28.97 38.14
CA PRO A 84 -27.98 29.66 38.53
C PRO A 84 -27.73 31.11 38.96
N ILE A 85 -28.67 32.00 38.60
CA ILE A 85 -28.68 33.36 39.14
C ILE A 85 -29.19 33.34 40.59
N ALA A 86 -28.44 33.88 41.54
CA ALA A 86 -28.83 33.91 42.94
C ALA A 86 -29.99 34.90 43.21
N SER A 87 -30.74 34.66 44.30
CA SER A 87 -31.82 35.53 44.79
C SER A 87 -31.35 36.95 45.14
N ASP A 88 -30.06 37.10 45.44
CA ASP A 88 -29.46 38.30 46.04
C ASP A 88 -28.98 39.30 44.97
N MET A 89 -29.57 39.25 43.77
CA MET A 89 -29.41 40.30 42.75
C MET A 89 -29.73 41.67 43.36
N GLU A 90 -28.98 42.70 43.02
CA GLU A 90 -29.26 44.07 43.48
C GLU A 90 -29.18 45.06 42.33
N ILE A 91 -30.10 46.03 42.30
CA ILE A 91 -30.15 47.05 41.26
C ILE A 91 -29.73 48.38 41.88
N ASP A 92 -28.66 48.95 41.35
CA ASP A 92 -28.20 50.30 41.63
C ASP A 92 -28.81 51.25 40.59
N THR A 93 -29.77 52.06 41.03
CA THR A 93 -30.46 53.05 40.18
C THR A 93 -29.66 54.32 39.94
N GLU A 94 -28.60 54.58 40.72
CA GLU A 94 -27.75 55.76 40.53
C GLU A 94 -26.68 55.49 39.47
N GLU A 95 -26.14 54.27 39.47
CA GLU A 95 -25.18 53.80 38.47
C GLU A 95 -25.83 53.09 37.26
N ASP A 96 -27.16 52.96 37.23
CA ASP A 96 -27.92 52.31 36.16
C ASP A 96 -27.49 50.83 35.89
N VAL A 97 -27.07 50.11 36.92
CA VAL A 97 -26.58 48.72 36.84
C VAL A 97 -27.29 47.77 37.78
N ALA A 98 -27.27 46.49 37.44
CA ALA A 98 -27.63 45.38 38.32
C ALA A 98 -26.37 44.58 38.65
N TYR A 99 -26.11 44.37 39.94
CA TYR A 99 -25.10 43.45 40.43
C TYR A 99 -25.72 42.06 40.57
N ILE A 100 -25.22 41.11 39.78
CA ILE A 100 -25.81 39.78 39.62
C ILE A 100 -24.83 38.72 40.09
N LEU A 101 -25.23 37.97 41.10
CA LEU A 101 -24.47 36.82 41.61
C LEU A 101 -24.82 35.57 40.79
N THR A 102 -23.82 34.95 40.19
CA THR A 102 -23.94 33.70 39.43
C THR A 102 -22.73 32.82 39.71
N GLY A 103 -22.98 31.60 40.22
CA GLY A 103 -21.92 30.74 40.75
C GLY A 103 -21.11 31.46 41.84
N ASN A 104 -19.80 31.60 41.62
CA ASN A 104 -18.88 32.32 42.51
C ASN A 104 -18.47 33.71 41.96
N THR A 105 -19.25 34.27 41.04
CA THR A 105 -18.92 35.54 40.36
C THR A 105 -19.99 36.59 40.56
N ILE A 106 -19.56 37.86 40.61
CA ILE A 106 -20.45 39.03 40.57
C ILE A 106 -20.31 39.67 39.19
N VAL A 107 -21.42 39.78 38.47
CA VAL A 107 -21.51 40.44 37.17
C VAL A 107 -22.18 41.79 37.33
N LYS A 108 -21.52 42.86 36.87
CA LYS A 108 -22.12 44.19 36.72
C LYS A 108 -22.85 44.26 35.38
N PHE A 109 -24.17 44.14 35.41
CA PHE A 109 -25.03 44.09 34.23
C PHE A 109 -25.72 45.44 34.00
N PRO A 110 -25.67 46.03 32.80
CA PRO A 110 -26.25 47.35 32.57
C PRO A 110 -27.78 47.26 32.43
N ALA A 111 -28.49 47.66 33.48
CA ALA A 111 -29.94 47.58 33.54
C ALA A 111 -30.61 48.65 32.67
N TRP A 112 -30.01 49.84 32.53
CA TRP A 112 -30.51 50.91 31.66
C TRP A 112 -29.60 51.21 30.47
N SER A 113 -29.16 50.19 29.74
CA SER A 113 -28.35 50.40 28.53
C SER A 113 -28.82 49.59 27.33
N CYS A 114 -28.68 50.23 26.17
CA CYS A 114 -28.85 49.64 24.85
C CYS A 114 -27.61 48.85 24.39
N ALA A 115 -26.46 49.01 25.05
CA ALA A 115 -25.19 48.39 24.69
C ALA A 115 -25.20 46.85 24.73
N VAL A 116 -26.24 46.26 25.32
CA VAL A 116 -26.49 44.81 25.28
C VAL A 116 -26.72 44.28 23.86
N HIS A 117 -27.14 45.14 22.92
CA HIS A 117 -27.27 44.82 21.50
C HIS A 117 -26.02 45.23 20.74
N SER A 118 -25.27 44.25 20.23
CA SER A 118 -24.03 44.48 19.47
C SER A 118 -24.24 44.65 17.97
N GLU A 119 -25.44 44.38 17.47
CA GLU A 119 -25.77 44.42 16.05
C GLU A 119 -26.92 45.39 15.77
N CYS A 120 -26.85 46.09 14.64
CA CYS A 120 -27.80 47.13 14.25
C CYS A 120 -29.24 46.62 14.20
N ASP A 121 -29.48 45.47 13.58
CA ASP A 121 -30.81 44.89 13.43
C ASP A 121 -31.41 44.49 14.79
N GLN A 122 -30.60 43.93 15.68
CA GLN A 122 -31.02 43.61 17.04
C GLN A 122 -31.34 44.88 17.84
N CYS A 123 -30.50 45.90 17.71
CA CYS A 123 -30.68 47.20 18.36
C CYS A 123 -31.99 47.86 17.94
N LEU A 124 -32.30 47.88 16.65
CA LEU A 124 -33.45 48.58 16.10
C LEU A 124 -34.76 47.80 16.23
N ILE A 125 -34.71 46.47 16.28
CA ILE A 125 -35.87 45.62 16.60
C ILE A 125 -36.14 45.61 18.11
N SER A 126 -35.18 46.01 18.94
CA SER A 126 -35.38 46.10 20.38
C SER A 126 -36.61 46.97 20.68
N ASP A 127 -37.58 46.36 21.35
CA ASP A 127 -38.77 47.04 21.88
C ASP A 127 -38.45 47.50 23.32
N ASP A 128 -37.20 47.93 23.54
CA ASP A 128 -36.70 48.33 24.86
C ASP A 128 -37.38 49.64 25.28
N PRO A 129 -37.97 49.71 26.49
CA PRO A 129 -38.63 50.91 26.98
C PRO A 129 -37.73 52.16 27.06
N ILE A 130 -36.41 52.01 27.06
CA ILE A 130 -35.42 53.11 27.05
C ILE A 130 -35.28 53.74 25.65
N VAL A 131 -35.89 53.14 24.63
CA VAL A 131 -35.89 53.58 23.23
C VAL A 131 -34.46 53.58 22.68
N CYS A 132 -34.00 52.39 22.31
CA CYS A 132 -32.68 52.20 21.72
C CYS A 132 -32.63 52.62 20.25
N GLY A 133 -31.46 53.07 19.82
CA GLY A 133 -31.19 53.39 18.42
C GLY A 133 -29.73 53.12 18.06
N TRP A 134 -29.47 53.06 16.76
CA TRP A 134 -28.14 52.80 16.23
C TRP A 134 -27.38 54.12 16.06
N CYS A 135 -26.24 54.21 16.73
CA CYS A 135 -25.34 55.35 16.78
C CYS A 135 -24.06 55.04 16.01
N GLU A 136 -24.14 55.12 14.68
CA GLU A 136 -23.11 54.76 13.69
C GLU A 136 -22.66 53.30 13.70
N ASP A 137 -22.04 52.85 14.79
CA ASP A 137 -21.42 51.54 14.98
C ASP A 137 -21.84 50.84 16.29
N THR A 138 -22.57 51.54 17.16
CA THR A 138 -22.93 51.04 18.50
C THR A 138 -24.41 51.27 18.81
N CYS A 139 -25.03 50.38 19.58
CA CYS A 139 -26.41 50.57 20.06
C CYS A 139 -26.43 51.42 21.34
N THR A 140 -27.12 52.56 21.31
CA THR A 140 -27.14 53.51 22.44
C THR A 140 -28.51 54.17 22.60
N SER A 141 -28.71 54.83 23.74
CA SER A 141 -29.83 55.76 23.90
C SER A 141 -29.63 57.03 23.07
N GLN A 142 -30.70 57.77 22.80
CA GLN A 142 -30.60 59.04 22.05
C GLN A 142 -29.69 60.06 22.75
N GLN A 143 -29.70 60.09 24.08
CA GLN A 143 -28.91 61.04 24.86
C GLN A 143 -27.41 60.67 24.80
N GLU A 144 -27.08 59.41 25.05
CA GLU A 144 -25.70 58.89 24.95
C GLU A 144 -25.06 59.20 23.59
N CYS A 145 -25.82 59.01 22.50
CA CYS A 145 -25.32 59.29 21.15
C CYS A 145 -25.10 60.79 20.88
N ARG A 146 -26.02 61.65 21.38
CA ARG A 146 -25.90 63.11 21.25
C ARG A 146 -24.71 63.64 22.03
N ASP A 147 -24.47 63.13 23.23
CA ASP A 147 -23.34 63.52 24.06
C ASP A 147 -22.00 63.13 23.41
N ALA A 148 -22.00 62.03 22.62
CA ALA A 148 -20.86 61.64 21.79
C ALA A 148 -20.72 62.44 20.47
N GLY A 149 -21.65 63.35 20.16
CA GLY A 149 -21.64 64.13 18.92
C GLY A 149 -21.88 63.33 17.64
N LYS A 150 -22.47 62.13 17.75
CA LYS A 150 -22.72 61.19 16.64
C LYS A 150 -24.16 61.24 16.14
N ASN A 151 -24.42 60.67 14.97
CA ASN A 151 -25.77 60.57 14.42
C ASN A 151 -26.54 59.38 14.98
N TRP A 152 -27.61 59.67 15.72
CA TRP A 152 -28.52 58.67 16.26
C TRP A 152 -29.66 58.37 15.29
N SER A 153 -29.89 57.09 15.00
CA SER A 153 -30.96 56.63 14.12
C SER A 153 -31.85 55.60 14.80
N SER A 154 -33.18 55.76 14.68
CA SER A 154 -34.16 54.79 15.19
C SER A 154 -35.41 54.75 14.32
N GLY A 155 -36.19 53.67 14.45
CA GLY A 155 -37.43 53.48 13.70
C GLY A 155 -37.23 53.52 12.17
N LEU A 156 -38.32 53.78 11.42
CA LEU A 156 -38.36 53.65 9.94
C LEU A 156 -37.34 54.52 9.17
N ARG A 157 -36.65 55.44 9.83
CA ARG A 157 -35.58 56.28 9.24
C ARG A 157 -34.18 55.71 9.46
N ALA A 158 -34.03 54.71 10.32
CA ALA A 158 -32.77 54.03 10.55
C ALA A 158 -32.48 53.02 9.44
N SER A 159 -31.20 52.85 9.11
CA SER A 159 -30.74 51.88 8.11
C SER A 159 -29.66 51.01 8.72
N CYS A 160 -29.80 49.69 8.58
CA CYS A 160 -28.75 48.75 8.91
C CYS A 160 -28.03 48.32 7.62
N PRO A 161 -26.75 48.70 7.43
CA PRO A 161 -26.01 48.26 6.26
C PRO A 161 -25.80 46.74 6.27
N PRO A 162 -25.61 46.13 5.09
CA PRO A 162 -25.24 44.72 5.00
C PRO A 162 -23.89 44.47 5.67
N THR A 163 -23.71 43.25 6.19
CA THR A 163 -22.39 42.80 6.68
C THR A 163 -21.96 41.56 5.92
N VAL A 164 -20.67 41.48 5.56
CA VAL A 164 -20.08 40.31 4.90
C VAL A 164 -19.16 39.60 5.89
N ARG A 165 -19.46 38.32 6.17
CA ARG A 165 -18.76 37.48 7.14
C ARG A 165 -17.92 36.39 6.51
N ASP A 166 -18.50 35.57 5.62
CA ASP A 166 -17.92 34.39 4.88
C ASP A 166 -17.81 34.60 3.34
N LEU A 167 -16.80 34.09 2.62
CA LEU A 167 -16.83 33.90 1.16
C LEU A 167 -16.43 32.47 0.81
N MET A 168 -17.25 31.78 0.02
CA MET A 168 -16.99 30.41 -0.41
C MET A 168 -17.34 30.21 -1.90
N PRO A 169 -16.39 29.81 -2.77
CA PRO A 169 -14.94 29.70 -2.52
C PRO A 169 -14.28 31.07 -2.35
N ARG A 170 -13.03 31.11 -1.87
CA ARG A 170 -12.25 32.34 -1.71
C ARG A 170 -11.44 32.74 -2.95
N CYS A 171 -11.32 31.84 -3.91
CA CYS A 171 -10.62 32.09 -5.16
C CYS A 171 -11.31 31.41 -6.33
N GLY A 172 -11.09 31.93 -7.54
CA GLY A 172 -11.61 31.40 -8.79
C GLY A 172 -10.70 31.72 -9.98
N PRO A 173 -10.93 31.09 -11.14
CA PRO A 173 -10.17 31.37 -12.36
C PRO A 173 -10.39 32.79 -12.87
N THR A 174 -9.37 33.35 -13.52
CA THR A 174 -9.45 34.62 -14.26
C THR A 174 -10.51 34.62 -15.37
N ALA A 175 -10.82 33.46 -15.95
CA ALA A 175 -11.92 33.32 -16.93
C ALA A 175 -13.32 33.55 -16.33
N GLY A 176 -13.45 33.59 -15.01
CA GLY A 176 -14.71 33.78 -14.30
C GLY A 176 -15.60 32.54 -14.29
N GLY A 177 -16.89 32.74 -14.01
CA GLY A 177 -17.90 31.68 -13.89
C GLY A 177 -17.96 31.04 -12.51
N THR A 178 -17.18 31.53 -11.55
CA THR A 178 -17.18 31.01 -10.19
C THR A 178 -18.45 31.42 -9.49
N THR A 179 -19.22 30.45 -9.01
CA THR A 179 -20.35 30.70 -8.13
C THR A 179 -19.83 30.94 -6.71
N VAL A 180 -19.85 32.20 -6.27
CA VAL A 180 -19.42 32.63 -4.95
C VAL A 180 -20.64 32.75 -4.04
N THR A 181 -20.57 32.07 -2.89
CA THR A 181 -21.51 32.20 -1.79
C THR A 181 -20.93 33.18 -0.77
N ILE A 182 -21.62 34.32 -0.63
CA ILE A 182 -21.30 35.38 0.33
C ILE A 182 -22.18 35.16 1.54
N HIS A 183 -21.58 34.90 2.70
CA HIS A 183 -22.30 34.79 3.97
C HIS A 183 -22.27 36.11 4.72
N GLY A 184 -23.38 36.48 5.34
CA GLY A 184 -23.50 37.78 6.00
C GLY A 184 -24.81 37.97 6.74
N LYS A 185 -25.17 39.23 6.97
CA LYS A 185 -26.45 39.66 7.56
C LYS A 185 -26.98 40.89 6.83
N ASN A 186 -28.27 41.15 7.02
CA ASN A 186 -28.98 42.29 6.45
C ASN A 186 -28.84 42.31 4.91
N PHE A 187 -29.12 41.16 4.27
CA PHE A 187 -29.13 41.06 2.81
C PHE A 187 -30.50 41.34 2.16
N GLY A 188 -31.45 41.84 2.96
CA GLY A 188 -32.76 42.28 2.50
C GLY A 188 -33.75 41.16 2.22
N GLU A 189 -34.99 41.56 1.96
CA GLU A 189 -36.10 40.68 1.57
C GLU A 189 -35.95 40.21 0.11
N PRO A 190 -36.78 39.24 -0.37
CA PRO A 190 -36.73 38.79 -1.77
C PRO A 190 -36.86 39.90 -2.82
N SER A 191 -37.52 41.01 -2.49
CA SER A 191 -37.65 42.21 -3.34
C SER A 191 -36.40 43.09 -3.42
N ALA A 192 -35.41 42.86 -2.54
CA ALA A 192 -34.21 43.69 -2.49
C ALA A 192 -33.38 43.55 -3.77
N THR A 193 -32.78 44.66 -4.18
CA THR A 193 -31.86 44.72 -5.32
C THR A 193 -30.41 44.71 -4.81
N HIS A 194 -29.55 43.96 -5.49
CA HIS A 194 -28.15 43.79 -5.12
C HIS A 194 -27.27 44.06 -6.31
N LYS A 195 -26.18 44.76 -6.06
CA LYS A 195 -25.05 44.84 -6.99
C LYS A 195 -23.80 44.38 -6.26
N VAL A 196 -23.11 43.41 -6.86
CA VAL A 196 -21.95 42.77 -6.26
C VAL A 196 -20.75 42.91 -7.19
N TRP A 197 -19.62 43.32 -6.64
CA TRP A 197 -18.36 43.46 -7.37
C TRP A 197 -17.21 42.88 -6.58
N ILE A 198 -16.18 42.44 -7.28
CA ILE A 198 -14.90 42.00 -6.72
C ILE A 198 -13.82 42.89 -7.34
N GLY A 199 -13.45 43.96 -6.62
CA GLY A 199 -12.71 45.07 -7.21
C GLY A 199 -13.44 45.64 -8.43
N ARG A 200 -12.89 45.40 -9.64
CA ARG A 200 -13.47 45.85 -10.93
C ARG A 200 -14.34 44.81 -11.64
N VAL A 201 -14.40 43.58 -11.13
CA VAL A 201 -15.12 42.47 -11.78
C VAL A 201 -16.54 42.41 -11.25
N VAL A 202 -17.54 42.41 -12.14
CA VAL A 202 -18.95 42.26 -11.76
C VAL A 202 -19.20 40.81 -11.32
N CYS A 203 -19.92 40.62 -10.21
CA CYS A 203 -20.45 39.32 -9.79
C CYS A 203 -21.97 39.32 -9.97
N ALA A 204 -22.48 38.60 -10.96
CA ALA A 204 -23.89 38.59 -11.31
C ALA A 204 -24.69 37.81 -10.26
N LYS A 205 -25.60 38.47 -9.53
CA LYS A 205 -26.44 37.82 -8.52
C LYS A 205 -27.27 36.70 -9.14
N GLN A 206 -27.20 35.50 -8.55
CA GLN A 206 -28.05 34.36 -8.88
C GLN A 206 -29.21 34.24 -7.90
N SER A 207 -28.94 34.22 -6.59
CA SER A 207 -29.97 34.13 -5.56
C SER A 207 -29.55 34.85 -4.28
N HIS A 208 -30.50 35.16 -3.41
CA HIS A 208 -30.20 35.70 -2.09
C HIS A 208 -31.28 35.33 -1.07
N ASN A 209 -30.89 35.39 0.19
CA ASN A 209 -31.79 35.46 1.35
C ASN A 209 -31.18 36.43 2.37
N ALA A 210 -31.79 36.58 3.55
CA ALA A 210 -31.34 37.53 4.57
C ALA A 210 -29.88 37.35 5.06
N THR A 211 -29.25 36.19 4.83
CA THR A 211 -27.90 35.85 5.33
C THR A 211 -26.94 35.32 4.27
N ARG A 212 -27.40 35.09 3.03
CA ARG A 212 -26.58 34.54 1.94
C ARG A 212 -26.91 35.22 0.61
N ILE A 213 -25.88 35.56 -0.15
CA ILE A 213 -25.98 35.95 -1.56
C ILE A 213 -25.14 34.96 -2.36
N THR A 214 -25.70 34.40 -3.42
CA THR A 214 -24.92 33.68 -4.44
C THR A 214 -24.78 34.54 -5.68
N CYS A 215 -23.57 34.64 -6.21
CA CYS A 215 -23.31 35.38 -7.45
C CYS A 215 -22.26 34.65 -8.30
N GLU A 216 -22.32 34.86 -9.61
CA GLU A 216 -21.36 34.29 -10.56
C GLU A 216 -20.35 35.35 -11.02
N THR A 217 -19.06 35.05 -10.92
CA THR A 217 -18.00 36.00 -11.27
C THR A 217 -17.90 36.24 -12.78
N GLY A 218 -17.70 37.50 -13.17
CA GLY A 218 -17.26 37.89 -14.50
C GLY A 218 -15.81 37.48 -14.81
N GLU A 219 -15.38 37.74 -16.03
CA GLU A 219 -13.99 37.57 -16.43
C GLU A 219 -13.10 38.67 -15.81
N ALA A 220 -11.95 38.26 -15.28
CA ALA A 220 -10.92 39.13 -14.74
C ALA A 220 -9.75 39.24 -15.75
N PRO A 221 -9.31 40.45 -16.15
CA PRO A 221 -8.27 40.61 -17.18
C PRO A 221 -6.90 40.05 -16.79
N GLU A 222 -6.65 39.95 -15.49
CA GLU A 222 -5.39 39.53 -14.89
C GLU A 222 -5.64 38.90 -13.52
N GLU A 223 -4.59 38.32 -12.93
CA GLU A 223 -4.67 37.87 -11.54
C GLU A 223 -4.87 39.06 -10.60
N LEU A 224 -5.92 39.02 -9.81
CA LEU A 224 -6.34 40.11 -8.92
C LEU A 224 -6.72 39.53 -7.57
N SER A 225 -6.41 40.23 -6.49
CA SER A 225 -6.97 39.96 -5.16
C SER A 225 -7.64 41.23 -4.67
N ALA A 226 -8.96 41.19 -4.46
CA ALA A 226 -9.75 42.37 -4.13
C ALA A 226 -10.90 42.04 -3.18
N PRO A 227 -11.32 42.99 -2.32
CA PRO A 227 -12.51 42.80 -1.49
C PRO A 227 -13.76 42.66 -2.34
N VAL A 228 -14.73 41.91 -1.81
CA VAL A 228 -16.08 41.79 -2.37
C VAL A 228 -16.92 42.94 -1.83
N THR A 229 -17.42 43.77 -2.73
CA THR A 229 -18.29 44.89 -2.45
C THR A 229 -19.73 44.49 -2.72
N VAL A 230 -20.58 44.56 -1.70
CA VAL A 230 -22.02 44.28 -1.78
C VAL A 230 -22.78 45.59 -1.55
N SER A 231 -23.54 46.03 -2.55
CA SER A 231 -24.47 47.16 -2.44
C SER A 231 -25.90 46.64 -2.48
N ILE A 232 -26.71 47.03 -1.49
CA ILE A 232 -28.09 46.58 -1.32
C ILE A 232 -29.01 47.78 -1.27
N HIS A 233 -30.12 47.67 -1.98
CA HIS A 233 -31.26 48.56 -1.85
C HIS A 233 -32.54 47.73 -1.67
N ASP A 234 -33.10 47.76 -0.45
CA ASP A 234 -34.35 47.08 -0.10
C ASP A 234 -35.49 48.10 0.04
N PRO A 235 -36.49 48.09 -0.86
CA PRO A 235 -37.66 48.97 -0.77
C PRO A 235 -38.72 48.46 0.22
N SER A 236 -38.57 47.24 0.78
CA SER A 236 -39.59 46.60 1.60
C SER A 236 -39.52 46.99 3.09
N TYR A 237 -40.69 47.11 3.71
CA TYR A 237 -40.88 47.34 5.15
C TYR A 237 -41.76 46.23 5.74
N PRO A 238 -41.23 45.01 5.93
CA PRO A 238 -42.02 43.92 6.47
C PRO A 238 -42.48 44.22 7.91
N PRO A 239 -43.66 43.73 8.34
CA PRO A 239 -44.12 43.88 9.71
C PRO A 239 -43.09 43.34 10.70
N GLY A 240 -42.70 44.13 11.69
CA GLY A 240 -41.70 43.75 12.70
C GLY A 240 -40.25 44.10 12.35
N ARG A 241 -39.96 44.70 11.19
CA ARG A 241 -38.66 45.33 10.88
C ARG A 241 -38.81 46.85 10.84
N PRO A 242 -38.43 47.58 11.90
CA PRO A 242 -38.57 49.02 11.95
C PRO A 242 -37.36 49.74 11.35
N TYR A 243 -36.66 49.17 10.35
CA TYR A 243 -35.45 49.77 9.76
C TYR A 243 -35.30 49.40 8.28
N GLN A 244 -34.53 50.20 7.53
CA GLN A 244 -34.20 49.96 6.13
C GLN A 244 -32.93 49.13 5.98
N VAL A 245 -32.82 48.40 4.87
CA VAL A 245 -31.58 47.73 4.46
C VAL A 245 -31.05 48.41 3.22
N ASN A 246 -30.30 49.48 3.43
CA ASN A 246 -29.67 50.26 2.37
C ASN A 246 -28.20 50.52 2.72
N GLY A 247 -27.30 50.26 1.79
CA GLY A 247 -25.89 50.55 1.99
C GLY A 247 -24.95 49.75 1.09
N GLN A 248 -23.65 50.01 1.28
CA GLN A 248 -22.58 49.33 0.60
C GLN A 248 -21.56 48.87 1.64
N GLN A 249 -21.16 47.61 1.55
CA GLN A 249 -20.18 47.02 2.44
C GLN A 249 -19.12 46.23 1.67
N ASN A 250 -17.87 46.36 2.11
CA ASN A 250 -16.76 45.55 1.64
C ASN A 250 -16.49 44.37 2.58
N SER A 251 -16.13 43.23 2.02
CA SER A 251 -15.60 42.10 2.80
C SER A 251 -14.26 42.47 3.44
N SER A 252 -14.02 41.97 4.65
CA SER A 252 -12.76 42.20 5.37
C SER A 252 -11.57 41.43 4.77
N TYR A 253 -11.84 40.34 4.04
CA TYR A 253 -10.83 39.54 3.34
C TYR A 253 -11.15 39.50 1.85
N PRO A 254 -10.11 39.40 0.99
CA PRO A 254 -10.28 39.48 -0.44
C PRO A 254 -10.71 38.14 -1.06
N PHE A 255 -11.35 38.23 -2.22
CA PHE A 255 -11.47 37.11 -3.17
C PHE A 255 -10.34 37.21 -4.20
N CYS A 256 -9.77 36.07 -4.59
CA CYS A 256 -8.63 36.03 -5.51
C CYS A 256 -8.95 35.39 -6.87
N PHE A 257 -8.56 36.07 -7.96
CA PHE A 257 -8.57 35.54 -9.32
C PHE A 257 -7.18 35.01 -9.68
N LYS A 258 -7.11 33.75 -10.13
CA LYS A 258 -5.85 33.07 -10.46
C LYS A 258 -5.92 32.37 -11.80
N ASN A 259 -4.80 32.31 -12.52
CA ASN A 259 -4.74 31.46 -13.71
C ASN A 259 -4.53 30.00 -13.29
N ILE A 260 -5.40 29.12 -13.78
CA ILE A 260 -5.22 27.68 -13.64
C ILE A 260 -4.16 27.20 -14.65
N LYS A 261 -3.31 26.25 -14.24
CA LYS A 261 -2.29 25.69 -15.13
C LYS A 261 -2.21 24.19 -14.95
N VAL A 262 -2.21 23.46 -16.07
CA VAL A 262 -1.88 22.04 -16.11
C VAL A 262 -0.51 21.89 -16.74
N ARG A 263 0.40 21.19 -16.07
CA ARG A 263 1.81 21.01 -16.47
C ARG A 263 2.03 19.67 -17.14
N SER A 264 1.54 18.60 -16.52
CA SER A 264 1.70 17.24 -17.01
C SER A 264 0.63 16.33 -16.41
N PHE A 265 0.52 15.12 -16.94
CA PHE A 265 -0.25 14.05 -16.34
C PHE A 265 0.47 12.72 -16.52
N PHE A 266 0.20 11.78 -15.61
CA PHE A 266 0.72 10.43 -15.68
C PHE A 266 -0.30 9.45 -15.09
N PRO A 267 -0.48 8.26 -15.69
CA PRO A 267 0.16 7.75 -16.91
C PRO A 267 -0.42 8.37 -18.19
N THR A 268 0.26 8.16 -19.32
CA THR A 268 -0.11 8.70 -20.65
C THR A 268 -0.94 7.74 -21.50
N ARG A 269 -1.20 6.53 -21.01
CA ARG A 269 -2.04 5.51 -21.65
C ARG A 269 -2.70 4.60 -20.61
N GLY A 270 -3.77 3.94 -21.01
CA GLY A 270 -4.53 2.99 -20.19
C GLY A 270 -5.43 2.08 -21.03
N PRO A 271 -5.95 0.98 -20.47
CA PRO A 271 -6.84 0.06 -21.18
C PRO A 271 -8.19 0.71 -21.53
N GLN A 272 -8.79 0.28 -22.65
CA GLN A 272 -10.11 0.73 -23.13
C GLN A 272 -11.22 0.41 -22.12
N SER A 273 -11.03 -0.56 -21.23
CA SER A 273 -11.96 -0.83 -20.14
C SER A 273 -12.04 0.31 -19.10
N GLY A 274 -11.07 1.22 -19.06
CA GLY A 274 -10.96 2.28 -18.06
C GLY A 274 -10.28 1.79 -16.78
N GLY A 275 -10.39 2.56 -15.69
CA GLY A 275 -9.83 2.24 -14.37
C GLY A 275 -8.44 2.85 -14.09
N THR A 276 -7.82 3.48 -15.08
CA THR A 276 -6.52 4.15 -14.95
C THR A 276 -6.64 5.36 -14.05
N ASN A 277 -5.95 5.33 -12.91
CA ASN A 277 -5.81 6.49 -12.04
C ASN A 277 -4.79 7.46 -12.67
N ILE A 278 -5.30 8.55 -13.24
CA ILE A 278 -4.49 9.61 -13.84
C ILE A 278 -4.24 10.68 -12.79
N THR A 279 -2.97 10.96 -12.52
CA THR A 279 -2.53 12.10 -11.73
C THR A 279 -2.18 13.26 -12.65
N ILE A 280 -2.94 14.34 -12.54
CA ILE A 280 -2.77 15.59 -13.28
C ILE A 280 -2.06 16.59 -12.38
N ARG A 281 -0.90 17.10 -12.82
CA ARG A 281 -0.06 18.04 -12.06
C ARG A 281 -0.18 19.45 -12.61
N GLY A 282 -0.26 20.44 -11.73
CA GLY A 282 -0.57 21.80 -12.12
C GLY A 282 -0.36 22.86 -11.04
N LYS A 283 -1.10 23.97 -11.17
CA LYS A 283 -1.20 25.06 -10.19
C LYS A 283 -2.63 25.57 -10.12
N HIS A 284 -3.07 25.88 -8.90
CA HIS A 284 -4.40 26.40 -8.57
C HIS A 284 -5.53 25.49 -9.06
N LEU A 285 -5.37 24.17 -8.93
CA LEU A 285 -6.36 23.19 -9.39
C LEU A 285 -7.54 23.01 -8.41
N ASP A 286 -7.48 23.64 -7.24
CA ASP A 286 -8.47 23.57 -6.15
C ASP A 286 -9.31 24.85 -5.99
N ILE A 287 -9.14 25.82 -6.90
CA ILE A 287 -9.93 27.07 -6.89
C ILE A 287 -11.26 26.87 -7.63
N GLY A 288 -12.16 27.85 -7.51
CA GLY A 288 -13.43 27.85 -8.23
C GLY A 288 -14.52 27.06 -7.54
N SER A 289 -15.67 26.96 -8.22
CA SER A 289 -16.89 26.37 -7.66
C SER A 289 -17.27 25.03 -8.30
N SER A 290 -16.89 24.84 -9.56
CA SER A 290 -17.15 23.62 -10.31
C SER A 290 -15.88 23.17 -11.04
N ILE A 291 -15.60 21.88 -10.98
CA ILE A 291 -14.46 21.25 -11.64
C ILE A 291 -14.92 20.02 -12.41
N SER A 292 -14.47 19.91 -13.65
CA SER A 292 -14.69 18.74 -14.49
C SER A 292 -13.42 18.39 -15.25
N VAL A 293 -13.17 17.09 -15.40
CA VAL A 293 -12.02 16.58 -16.15
C VAL A 293 -12.53 15.72 -17.28
N ASN A 294 -11.92 15.90 -18.44
CA ASN A 294 -12.22 15.13 -19.64
C ASN A 294 -10.91 14.53 -20.18
N VAL A 295 -10.88 13.21 -20.30
CA VAL A 295 -9.74 12.45 -20.81
C VAL A 295 -10.09 11.90 -22.18
N SER A 296 -9.49 12.47 -23.23
CA SER A 296 -9.70 12.05 -24.62
C SER A 296 -11.15 12.08 -25.12
N GLY A 297 -11.98 12.98 -24.57
CA GLY A 297 -13.40 13.12 -24.88
C GLY A 297 -14.33 12.47 -23.85
N ILE A 298 -13.80 11.69 -22.91
CA ILE A 298 -14.57 10.93 -21.92
C ILE A 298 -14.50 11.60 -20.54
N PRO A 299 -15.63 11.80 -19.85
CA PRO A 299 -15.64 12.39 -18.52
C PRO A 299 -14.87 11.54 -17.50
N CYS A 300 -14.10 12.19 -16.65
CA CYS A 300 -13.31 11.59 -15.58
C CYS A 300 -13.61 12.35 -14.28
N ASN A 301 -14.28 11.69 -13.34
CA ASN A 301 -14.68 12.36 -12.09
C ASN A 301 -13.47 12.47 -11.15
N PRO A 302 -13.16 13.68 -10.64
CA PRO A 302 -12.05 13.85 -9.70
C PRO A 302 -12.24 13.01 -8.42
N VAL A 303 -11.17 12.35 -7.98
CA VAL A 303 -11.11 11.55 -6.75
C VAL A 303 -10.45 12.34 -5.63
N SER A 304 -9.37 13.05 -5.95
CA SER A 304 -8.69 13.97 -5.02
C SER A 304 -8.27 15.24 -5.75
N ILE A 305 -8.32 16.35 -5.03
CA ILE A 305 -8.01 17.68 -5.56
C ILE A 305 -7.17 18.43 -4.53
N SER A 306 -6.11 19.07 -5.02
CA SER A 306 -5.25 19.98 -4.28
C SER A 306 -4.78 21.08 -5.22
N SER A 307 -4.19 22.16 -4.69
CA SER A 307 -3.67 23.24 -5.53
C SER A 307 -2.63 22.81 -6.57
N SER A 308 -1.90 21.71 -6.35
CA SER A 308 -0.84 21.23 -7.25
C SER A 308 -1.17 19.94 -8.00
N GLU A 309 -2.08 19.12 -7.49
CA GLU A 309 -2.41 17.81 -8.07
C GLU A 309 -3.92 17.54 -8.03
N LEU A 310 -4.40 16.91 -9.10
CA LEU A 310 -5.75 16.37 -9.21
C LEU A 310 -5.65 14.93 -9.70
N SER A 311 -6.40 14.01 -9.09
CA SER A 311 -6.49 12.63 -9.56
C SER A 311 -7.90 12.29 -10.06
N CYS A 312 -8.00 11.45 -11.07
CA CYS A 312 -9.28 10.92 -11.54
C CYS A 312 -9.09 9.51 -12.13
N ILE A 313 -10.14 8.70 -12.10
CA ILE A 313 -10.12 7.33 -12.64
C ILE A 313 -10.83 7.32 -14.00
N THR A 314 -10.14 6.86 -15.05
CA THR A 314 -10.70 6.79 -16.41
C THR A 314 -11.93 5.91 -16.47
N GLN A 315 -12.90 6.29 -17.31
CA GLN A 315 -14.06 5.46 -17.61
C GLN A 315 -13.80 4.57 -18.84
N LYS A 316 -14.73 3.65 -19.10
CA LYS A 316 -14.70 2.81 -20.30
C LYS A 316 -14.71 3.66 -21.56
N TRP A 317 -13.81 3.32 -22.49
CA TRP A 317 -13.74 3.95 -23.79
C TRP A 317 -15.00 3.72 -24.62
N SER A 318 -15.42 4.76 -25.34
CA SER A 318 -16.58 4.70 -26.23
C SER A 318 -16.37 5.61 -27.44
N ALA A 319 -16.51 5.01 -28.63
CA ALA A 319 -16.39 5.70 -29.90
C ALA A 319 -17.36 6.89 -30.06
N LYS A 320 -18.47 6.91 -29.29
CA LYS A 320 -19.43 8.02 -29.30
C LYS A 320 -18.86 9.34 -28.77
N PHE A 321 -17.85 9.28 -27.90
CA PHE A 321 -17.34 10.44 -27.17
C PHE A 321 -15.99 10.95 -27.67
N SER A 322 -15.26 10.17 -28.48
CA SER A 322 -13.95 10.56 -29.00
C SER A 322 -14.01 10.95 -30.47
N ARG A 323 -13.71 12.21 -30.80
CA ARG A 323 -13.63 12.72 -32.19
C ARG A 323 -12.29 12.42 -32.87
N ALA A 324 -11.32 11.85 -32.15
CA ALA A 324 -9.93 11.65 -32.57
C ALA A 324 -9.55 10.16 -32.58
N ALA A 325 -10.39 9.32 -33.20
CA ALA A 325 -10.07 7.91 -33.39
C ALA A 325 -8.98 7.74 -34.45
N ARG A 326 -7.75 7.41 -34.02
CA ARG A 326 -6.85 6.61 -34.86
C ARG A 326 -7.25 5.16 -34.64
N ASP A 327 -8.20 4.68 -35.44
CA ASP A 327 -8.63 3.28 -35.38
C ASP A 327 -7.52 2.38 -35.94
N THR A 328 -6.59 2.04 -35.06
CA THR A 328 -5.64 0.95 -35.25
C THR A 328 -6.09 -0.20 -34.37
N SER A 329 -5.70 -1.43 -34.69
CA SER A 329 -6.06 -2.61 -33.86
C SER A 329 -5.73 -2.40 -32.38
N ARG A 330 -4.65 -1.66 -32.07
CA ARG A 330 -4.11 -1.42 -30.72
C ARG A 330 -4.58 -0.13 -30.04
N ILE A 331 -4.61 1.01 -30.73
CA ILE A 331 -5.06 2.29 -30.13
C ILE A 331 -6.54 2.48 -30.47
N LYS A 332 -7.38 2.58 -29.45
CA LYS A 332 -8.83 2.75 -29.60
C LYS A 332 -9.23 4.23 -29.67
N GLY A 333 -8.61 5.05 -28.83
CA GLY A 333 -8.82 6.50 -28.86
C GLY A 333 -7.61 7.24 -28.32
N GLN A 334 -7.37 8.43 -28.85
CA GLN A 334 -6.27 9.29 -28.41
C GLN A 334 -6.75 10.73 -28.38
N GLY A 335 -6.50 11.44 -27.27
CA GLY A 335 -6.98 12.80 -27.12
C GLY A 335 -6.36 13.54 -25.93
N ALA A 336 -6.51 14.86 -25.91
CA ALA A 336 -6.00 15.70 -24.83
C ALA A 336 -6.71 15.40 -23.50
N VAL A 337 -6.03 15.73 -22.40
CA VAL A 337 -6.62 15.77 -21.06
C VAL A 337 -6.98 17.23 -20.76
N LEU A 338 -8.28 17.51 -20.69
CA LEU A 338 -8.84 18.83 -20.44
C LEU A 338 -9.28 18.92 -18.98
N VAL A 339 -8.82 19.95 -18.28
CA VAL A 339 -9.33 20.32 -16.94
C VAL A 339 -10.11 21.61 -17.09
N SER A 340 -11.38 21.56 -16.73
CA SER A 340 -12.26 22.73 -16.75
C SER A 340 -12.62 23.10 -15.31
N ILE A 341 -12.28 24.31 -14.90
CA ILE A 341 -12.65 24.90 -13.61
C ILE A 341 -13.47 26.13 -13.94
N ASP A 342 -14.75 26.12 -13.53
CA ASP A 342 -15.75 27.12 -13.92
C ASP A 342 -15.71 27.39 -15.45
N ARG A 343 -15.43 28.61 -15.91
CA ARG A 343 -15.30 28.93 -17.36
C ARG A 343 -13.88 28.74 -17.93
N ALA A 344 -12.88 28.44 -17.11
CA ALA A 344 -11.52 28.21 -17.60
C ALA A 344 -11.35 26.75 -18.03
N THR A 345 -10.84 26.51 -19.23
CA THR A 345 -10.45 25.18 -19.73
C THR A 345 -8.98 25.18 -20.09
N VAL A 346 -8.20 24.27 -19.52
CA VAL A 346 -6.75 24.14 -19.77
C VAL A 346 -6.34 22.69 -20.01
N MET A 347 -5.17 22.52 -20.62
CA MET A 347 -4.56 21.22 -20.91
C MET A 347 -3.05 21.29 -20.77
N ALA A 348 -2.41 20.15 -20.56
CA ALA A 348 -0.95 20.06 -20.55
C ALA A 348 -0.37 20.23 -21.96
N MET A 349 0.67 21.03 -22.08
CA MET A 349 1.37 21.29 -23.34
C MET A 349 2.86 20.94 -23.18
N GLU A 350 3.42 20.26 -24.17
CA GLU A 350 4.85 19.97 -24.27
C GLU A 350 5.35 20.52 -25.62
N ASN A 351 6.30 21.45 -25.58
CA ASN A 351 6.85 22.12 -26.76
C ASN A 351 5.77 22.71 -27.71
N GLY A 352 4.67 23.24 -27.14
CA GLY A 352 3.55 23.80 -27.89
C GLY A 352 2.55 22.78 -28.44
N VAL A 353 2.77 21.48 -28.20
CA VAL A 353 1.88 20.40 -28.60
C VAL A 353 1.08 19.89 -27.40
N PRO A 354 -0.24 19.68 -27.51
CA PRO A 354 -1.02 19.14 -26.40
C PRO A 354 -0.62 17.70 -26.08
N LEU A 355 -0.30 17.42 -24.82
CA LEU A 355 -0.09 16.06 -24.35
C LEU A 355 -1.38 15.25 -24.53
N GLN A 356 -1.23 14.01 -25.02
CA GLN A 356 -2.35 13.13 -25.34
C GLN A 356 -2.37 11.94 -24.38
N PHE A 357 -3.55 11.56 -23.93
CA PHE A 357 -3.80 10.26 -23.32
C PHE A 357 -4.25 9.28 -24.41
N SER A 358 -3.82 8.02 -24.31
CA SER A 358 -4.15 6.98 -25.29
C SER A 358 -4.90 5.81 -24.62
N TYR A 359 -6.15 5.59 -25.03
CA TYR A 359 -6.89 4.37 -24.72
C TYR A 359 -6.41 3.24 -25.62
N MET A 360 -5.83 2.21 -25.01
CA MET A 360 -5.27 1.04 -25.65
C MET A 360 -6.29 -0.11 -25.62
N ALA A 361 -6.25 -1.01 -26.60
CA ALA A 361 -6.99 -2.27 -26.53
C ALA A 361 -6.62 -3.04 -25.26
N ASP A 362 -7.57 -3.76 -24.67
CA ASP A 362 -7.31 -4.50 -23.43
C ASP A 362 -6.20 -5.55 -23.63
N PRO A 363 -5.37 -5.79 -22.60
CA PRO A 363 -4.30 -6.78 -22.65
C PRO A 363 -4.87 -8.20 -22.73
N VAL A 364 -4.20 -9.06 -23.50
CA VAL A 364 -4.52 -10.50 -23.57
C VAL A 364 -3.28 -11.28 -23.19
N ILE A 365 -3.40 -12.11 -22.15
CA ILE A 365 -2.33 -12.98 -21.66
C ILE A 365 -2.44 -14.33 -22.36
N LYS A 366 -1.37 -14.74 -23.07
CA LYS A 366 -1.32 -16.02 -23.81
C LYS A 366 -0.54 -17.08 -23.07
N ASN A 367 0.74 -16.87 -22.78
CA ASN A 367 1.61 -17.84 -22.10
C ASN A 367 2.47 -17.17 -21.04
N ILE A 368 2.83 -17.95 -20.01
CA ILE A 368 3.72 -17.54 -18.91
C ILE A 368 4.71 -18.66 -18.66
N LEU A 369 5.99 -18.35 -18.76
CA LEU A 369 7.08 -19.30 -18.56
C LEU A 369 8.21 -18.65 -17.75
N PRO A 370 8.81 -19.36 -16.78
CA PRO A 370 8.40 -20.69 -16.32
C PRO A 370 7.16 -20.63 -15.41
N GLN A 371 6.43 -21.74 -15.24
CA GLN A 371 5.25 -21.80 -14.34
C GLN A 371 5.61 -22.21 -12.90
N ARG A 372 6.77 -21.75 -12.42
CA ARG A 372 7.31 -22.10 -11.11
C ARG A 372 8.10 -20.95 -10.51
N SER A 373 8.28 -20.98 -9.20
CA SER A 373 9.17 -20.09 -8.46
C SER A 373 9.54 -20.64 -7.09
N ILE A 374 10.28 -19.87 -6.31
CA ILE A 374 10.66 -20.13 -4.91
C ILE A 374 9.89 -19.20 -3.98
N LEU A 375 9.76 -19.52 -2.69
CA LEU A 375 8.99 -18.71 -1.72
C LEU A 375 9.38 -17.23 -1.70
N SER A 376 10.67 -16.94 -1.79
CA SER A 376 11.19 -15.57 -1.81
C SER A 376 10.92 -14.81 -3.13
N GLY A 377 10.49 -15.53 -4.17
CA GLY A 377 10.14 -14.96 -5.47
C GLY A 377 11.32 -14.36 -6.24
N GLY A 378 11.02 -13.49 -7.20
CA GLY A 378 11.99 -12.81 -8.04
C GLY A 378 12.48 -13.57 -9.27
N ILE A 379 12.01 -14.80 -9.49
CA ILE A 379 12.29 -15.54 -10.72
C ILE A 379 11.64 -14.79 -11.89
N PRO A 380 12.38 -14.46 -12.97
CA PRO A 380 11.86 -13.67 -14.08
C PRO A 380 10.86 -14.49 -14.90
N LEU A 381 9.57 -14.13 -14.81
CA LEU A 381 8.52 -14.76 -15.59
C LEU A 381 8.39 -14.03 -16.93
N THR A 382 8.64 -14.75 -18.02
CA THR A 382 8.36 -14.30 -19.37
C THR A 382 6.88 -14.50 -19.68
N VAL A 383 6.17 -13.40 -19.88
CA VAL A 383 4.76 -13.38 -20.24
C VAL A 383 4.64 -12.96 -21.69
N THR A 384 3.90 -13.72 -22.49
CA THR A 384 3.61 -13.40 -23.90
C THR A 384 2.12 -13.21 -24.10
N GLY A 385 1.76 -12.36 -25.05
CA GLY A 385 0.39 -11.89 -25.20
C GLY A 385 0.22 -10.84 -26.29
N SER A 386 -0.77 -9.99 -26.13
CA SER A 386 -1.00 -8.81 -26.97
C SER A 386 -1.48 -7.64 -26.12
N ASN A 387 -1.11 -6.42 -26.51
CA ASN A 387 -1.43 -5.18 -25.80
C ASN A 387 -0.99 -5.20 -24.32
N LEU A 388 0.12 -5.86 -24.01
CA LEU A 388 0.67 -5.91 -22.65
C LEU A 388 1.17 -4.53 -22.18
N ASP A 389 1.33 -3.59 -23.11
CA ASP A 389 1.65 -2.18 -22.84
C ASP A 389 0.39 -1.29 -22.72
N ALA A 390 -0.79 -1.90 -22.55
CA ALA A 390 -2.04 -1.17 -22.35
C ALA A 390 -2.00 -0.30 -21.09
N SER A 391 -1.26 -0.73 -20.05
CA SER A 391 -0.91 0.08 -18.88
C SER A 391 0.60 0.39 -18.91
N VAL A 392 0.99 1.53 -18.36
CA VAL A 392 2.41 1.90 -18.19
C VAL A 392 3.08 1.08 -17.10
N THR A 393 2.34 0.66 -16.08
CA THR A 393 2.86 -0.07 -14.92
C THR A 393 2.01 -1.30 -14.61
N PRO A 394 1.95 -2.30 -15.50
CA PRO A 394 1.24 -3.54 -15.22
C PRO A 394 1.91 -4.27 -14.06
N GLN A 395 1.10 -4.92 -13.22
CA GLN A 395 1.61 -5.64 -12.05
C GLN A 395 1.16 -7.10 -12.07
N LEU A 396 2.06 -8.01 -11.73
CA LEU A 396 1.70 -9.36 -11.33
C LEU A 396 1.17 -9.32 -9.90
N ARG A 397 0.05 -10.02 -9.66
CA ARG A 397 -0.55 -10.21 -8.34
C ARG A 397 -1.06 -11.63 -8.19
N GLY A 398 -1.44 -12.02 -6.98
CA GLY A 398 -1.88 -13.38 -6.70
C GLY A 398 -2.91 -13.49 -5.60
N THR A 399 -3.61 -14.62 -5.60
CA THR A 399 -4.55 -15.05 -4.57
C THR A 399 -4.14 -16.43 -4.05
N TYR A 400 -4.38 -16.71 -2.78
CA TYR A 400 -4.00 -17.96 -2.15
C TYR A 400 -5.05 -18.43 -1.13
N GLY A 401 -5.04 -19.74 -0.85
CA GLY A 401 -5.95 -20.39 0.10
C GLY A 401 -7.34 -20.70 -0.48
N SER A 402 -8.14 -21.42 0.31
CA SER A 402 -9.47 -21.91 -0.07
C SER A 402 -10.46 -20.80 -0.47
N ASN A 403 -10.33 -19.63 0.14
CA ASN A 403 -11.20 -18.48 -0.12
C ASN A 403 -10.71 -17.62 -1.29
N ASN A 404 -9.62 -18.00 -1.99
CA ASN A 404 -8.93 -17.17 -2.99
C ASN A 404 -8.66 -15.75 -2.46
N ALA A 405 -8.17 -15.65 -1.23
CA ALA A 405 -7.86 -14.36 -0.62
C ALA A 405 -6.73 -13.67 -1.40
N ASP A 406 -6.87 -12.37 -1.65
CA ASP A 406 -5.83 -11.57 -2.29
C ASP A 406 -4.60 -11.53 -1.38
N LEU A 407 -3.43 -11.79 -1.95
CA LEU A 407 -2.18 -11.81 -1.19
C LEU A 407 -1.75 -10.40 -0.72
N GLY A 408 -2.30 -9.34 -1.33
CA GLY A 408 -1.92 -7.95 -1.01
C GLY A 408 -0.49 -7.58 -1.45
N ILE A 409 0.17 -8.47 -2.19
CA ILE A 409 1.52 -8.29 -2.74
C ILE A 409 1.45 -8.11 -4.25
N SER A 410 2.38 -7.34 -4.80
CA SER A 410 2.46 -7.07 -6.24
C SER A 410 3.91 -7.01 -6.71
N SER A 411 4.14 -7.40 -7.96
CA SER A 411 5.44 -7.27 -8.62
C SER A 411 5.28 -6.49 -9.93
N PRO A 412 6.08 -5.43 -10.17
CA PRO A 412 5.99 -4.65 -11.40
C PRO A 412 6.51 -5.45 -12.61
N CYS A 413 5.82 -5.34 -13.73
CA CYS A 413 6.23 -5.96 -14.99
C CYS A 413 6.90 -4.95 -15.91
N GLN A 414 7.97 -5.38 -16.59
CA GLN A 414 8.66 -4.62 -17.63
C GLN A 414 8.16 -5.08 -19.00
N VAL A 415 7.47 -4.21 -19.72
CA VAL A 415 6.87 -4.53 -21.01
C VAL A 415 7.85 -4.24 -22.14
N GLY A 416 7.96 -5.15 -23.11
CA GLY A 416 8.75 -4.97 -24.32
C GLY A 416 8.14 -3.93 -25.29
N PRO A 417 8.92 -3.43 -26.26
CA PRO A 417 8.57 -2.28 -27.10
C PRO A 417 7.30 -2.46 -27.98
N GLU A 418 6.86 -3.70 -28.22
CA GLU A 418 5.65 -3.99 -29.02
C GLU A 418 4.43 -4.41 -28.19
N GLY A 419 4.56 -4.53 -26.87
CA GLY A 419 3.47 -5.01 -26.00
C GLY A 419 3.05 -6.45 -26.27
N THR A 420 3.94 -7.27 -26.85
CA THR A 420 3.72 -8.70 -27.14
C THR A 420 4.37 -9.61 -26.10
N GLN A 421 5.36 -9.08 -25.37
CA GLN A 421 6.08 -9.76 -24.30
C GLN A 421 6.31 -8.80 -23.13
N MET A 422 6.29 -9.31 -21.91
CA MET A 422 6.74 -8.61 -20.71
C MET A 422 7.45 -9.57 -19.76
N ILE A 423 8.33 -9.03 -18.93
CA ILE A 423 9.04 -9.78 -17.89
C ILE A 423 8.52 -9.30 -16.53
N CYS A 424 8.06 -10.25 -15.71
CA CYS A 424 7.55 -9.97 -14.37
C CYS A 424 8.32 -10.83 -13.36
N PRO A 425 9.00 -10.24 -12.37
CA PRO A 425 9.53 -11.03 -11.26
C PRO A 425 8.38 -11.73 -10.53
N SER A 426 8.53 -13.02 -10.21
CA SER A 426 7.54 -13.75 -9.42
C SER A 426 7.35 -13.13 -8.03
N LEU A 427 6.17 -13.34 -7.43
CA LEU A 427 5.81 -12.75 -6.13
C LEU A 427 6.64 -13.35 -4.99
N ASN A 428 7.04 -12.53 -4.02
CA ASN A 428 7.59 -13.01 -2.75
C ASN A 428 6.44 -13.40 -1.81
N VAL A 429 6.26 -14.70 -1.61
CA VAL A 429 5.17 -15.28 -0.80
C VAL A 429 5.63 -15.77 0.56
N SER A 430 6.92 -15.65 0.90
CA SER A 430 7.51 -16.11 2.18
C SER A 430 6.82 -15.54 3.43
N GLY A 431 6.26 -14.32 3.35
CA GLY A 431 5.51 -13.69 4.44
C GLY A 431 4.11 -14.29 4.68
N VAL A 432 3.54 -14.93 3.66
CA VAL A 432 2.19 -15.53 3.70
C VAL A 432 2.25 -17.04 3.85
N ILE A 433 3.14 -17.69 3.10
CA ILE A 433 3.37 -19.13 3.13
C ILE A 433 4.62 -19.38 3.97
N LYS A 434 4.43 -19.58 5.28
CA LYS A 434 5.53 -19.74 6.25
C LYS A 434 6.23 -21.10 6.17
N LYS A 435 5.54 -22.13 5.68
CA LYS A 435 6.07 -23.47 5.51
C LYS A 435 5.34 -24.17 4.37
N LEU A 436 6.10 -24.80 3.49
CA LEU A 436 5.57 -25.71 2.48
C LEU A 436 5.39 -27.08 3.15
N ASP A 437 4.19 -27.37 3.65
CA ASP A 437 3.90 -28.69 4.21
C ASP A 437 3.90 -29.78 3.13
N LYS A 438 3.55 -29.42 1.88
CA LYS A 438 3.61 -30.27 0.68
C LYS A 438 4.05 -29.46 -0.54
N PRO A 439 5.37 -29.33 -0.81
CA PRO A 439 5.83 -28.65 -2.02
C PRO A 439 5.49 -29.46 -3.30
N PRO A 440 5.19 -28.79 -4.43
CA PRO A 440 5.00 -27.35 -4.57
C PRO A 440 3.62 -26.86 -4.09
N GLU A 441 3.56 -25.63 -3.58
CA GLU A 441 2.30 -24.94 -3.31
C GLU A 441 1.82 -24.17 -4.54
N SER A 442 0.51 -24.22 -4.81
CA SER A 442 -0.09 -23.57 -5.99
C SER A 442 -0.67 -22.20 -5.65
N VAL A 443 -0.08 -21.14 -6.20
CA VAL A 443 -0.59 -19.77 -6.08
C VAL A 443 -1.28 -19.36 -7.36
N ARG A 444 -2.56 -18.94 -7.28
CA ARG A 444 -3.28 -18.42 -8.43
C ARG A 444 -2.80 -17.00 -8.72
N ILE A 445 -2.37 -16.74 -9.95
CA ILE A 445 -1.86 -15.43 -10.37
C ILE A 445 -2.81 -14.72 -11.35
N TYR A 446 -2.73 -13.40 -11.37
CA TYR A 446 -3.42 -12.55 -12.32
C TYR A 446 -2.62 -11.26 -12.56
N PHE A 447 -2.93 -10.55 -13.64
CA PHE A 447 -2.31 -9.26 -13.94
C PHE A 447 -3.25 -8.13 -13.60
N TRP A 448 -2.70 -7.11 -12.96
CA TRP A 448 -3.40 -5.90 -12.62
C TRP A 448 -3.06 -4.82 -13.62
N TYR A 449 -4.07 -4.41 -14.39
CA TYR A 449 -4.00 -3.29 -15.33
C TYR A 449 -4.99 -2.23 -14.87
N ASP A 450 -4.48 -1.22 -14.17
CA ASP A 450 -5.23 0.02 -13.95
C ASP A 450 -6.64 -0.23 -13.40
N GLY A 451 -6.78 -0.97 -12.29
CA GLY A 451 -8.09 -1.28 -11.71
C GLY A 451 -8.73 -2.59 -12.16
N ASN A 452 -8.22 -3.22 -13.22
CA ASN A 452 -8.81 -4.44 -13.79
C ASN A 452 -7.93 -5.67 -13.55
N LYS A 453 -8.56 -6.76 -13.11
CA LYS A 453 -7.93 -8.09 -13.04
C LYS A 453 -8.01 -8.76 -14.40
N VAL A 454 -6.85 -9.05 -14.98
CA VAL A 454 -6.71 -9.73 -16.27
C VAL A 454 -6.17 -11.12 -16.01
N TYR A 455 -6.94 -12.12 -16.43
CA TYR A 455 -6.57 -13.52 -16.40
C TYR A 455 -6.15 -13.98 -17.81
N ARG A 456 -5.62 -15.20 -17.92
CA ARG A 456 -5.40 -15.86 -19.21
C ARG A 456 -6.76 -16.08 -19.91
N ASP A 457 -6.80 -15.86 -21.23
CA ASP A 457 -8.04 -15.89 -22.01
C ASP A 457 -8.83 -17.21 -21.82
N SER A 458 -10.10 -17.07 -21.48
CA SER A 458 -10.96 -18.05 -20.80
C SER A 458 -11.74 -18.95 -21.78
N VAL A 459 -11.21 -19.19 -22.98
CA VAL A 459 -11.92 -20.01 -23.96
C VAL A 459 -11.60 -21.51 -23.79
N THR A 460 -10.45 -21.88 -23.22
CA THR A 460 -10.08 -23.32 -23.10
C THR A 460 -9.23 -23.73 -21.89
N ALA A 461 -8.78 -22.84 -20.99
CA ALA A 461 -8.03 -23.28 -19.81
C ALA A 461 -8.21 -22.32 -18.62
N GLY A 462 -8.44 -22.90 -17.44
CA GLY A 462 -8.75 -22.21 -16.19
C GLY A 462 -7.68 -21.23 -15.67
N SER A 463 -7.93 -20.75 -14.45
CA SER A 463 -7.05 -19.84 -13.71
C SER A 463 -5.58 -20.26 -13.80
N LEU A 464 -4.69 -19.29 -14.05
CA LEU A 464 -3.26 -19.55 -14.13
C LEU A 464 -2.67 -19.70 -12.73
N PHE A 465 -1.92 -20.77 -12.49
CA PHE A 465 -1.24 -21.05 -11.23
C PHE A 465 0.28 -21.03 -11.42
N LEU A 466 1.00 -20.54 -10.41
CA LEU A 466 2.44 -20.63 -10.29
C LEU A 466 2.78 -21.60 -9.15
N GLN A 467 3.67 -22.55 -9.42
CA GLN A 467 4.11 -23.55 -8.44
C GLN A 467 5.28 -23.00 -7.61
N TYR A 468 5.09 -22.87 -6.31
CA TYR A 468 6.09 -22.36 -5.38
C TYR A 468 6.81 -23.51 -4.67
N TYR A 469 8.14 -23.47 -4.74
CA TYR A 469 9.06 -24.42 -4.12
C TYR A 469 9.80 -23.79 -2.93
N PRO A 470 10.43 -24.60 -2.07
CA PRO A 470 11.27 -24.08 -0.99
C PRO A 470 12.42 -23.24 -1.53
N ASP A 471 12.85 -22.25 -0.76
CA ASP A 471 14.05 -21.47 -1.08
C ASP A 471 15.30 -22.37 -1.06
N PRO A 472 16.27 -22.15 -1.97
CA PRO A 472 17.55 -22.85 -1.94
C PRO A 472 18.35 -22.47 -0.68
N GLU A 473 19.06 -23.43 -0.12
CA GLU A 473 19.94 -23.23 1.02
C GLU A 473 21.37 -23.58 0.63
N PHE A 474 22.30 -22.62 0.69
CA PHE A 474 23.71 -22.87 0.43
C PHE A 474 24.47 -23.12 1.73
N LEU A 475 25.39 -24.09 1.71
CA LEU A 475 26.32 -24.34 2.80
C LEU A 475 27.53 -23.42 2.69
N GLN A 476 28.09 -23.05 3.84
CA GLN A 476 29.35 -22.31 3.91
C GLN A 476 30.49 -23.15 3.33
N LEU A 477 31.41 -22.48 2.62
CA LEU A 477 32.65 -23.08 2.18
C LEU A 477 33.47 -23.55 3.40
N PRO A 478 34.20 -24.68 3.28
CA PRO A 478 35.07 -25.15 4.36
C PRO A 478 36.00 -24.03 4.83
N GLN A 479 36.05 -23.79 6.15
CA GLN A 479 36.88 -22.74 6.77
C GLN A 479 36.62 -21.30 6.27
N MET A 480 35.47 -21.03 5.64
CA MET A 480 35.12 -19.77 4.96
C MET A 480 36.05 -19.36 3.82
N VAL A 481 37.03 -20.18 3.45
CA VAL A 481 37.97 -19.91 2.36
C VAL A 481 38.25 -21.24 1.66
N SER A 482 37.84 -21.33 0.39
CA SER A 482 38.14 -22.50 -0.45
C SER A 482 39.29 -22.17 -1.39
N GLU A 483 40.39 -22.92 -1.30
CA GLU A 483 41.44 -22.89 -2.31
C GLU A 483 40.92 -23.61 -3.57
N HIS A 484 41.05 -22.95 -4.73
CA HIS A 484 40.62 -23.49 -6.00
C HIS A 484 41.79 -23.51 -6.98
N ASP A 485 42.07 -24.71 -7.50
CA ASP A 485 43.08 -24.90 -8.53
C ASP A 485 42.54 -24.40 -9.87
N VAL A 486 43.22 -23.44 -10.49
CA VAL A 486 42.85 -22.88 -11.80
C VAL A 486 42.77 -23.96 -12.90
N SER A 487 43.47 -25.09 -12.74
CA SER A 487 43.43 -26.24 -13.65
C SER A 487 42.26 -27.20 -13.42
N SER A 488 41.56 -27.10 -12.28
CA SER A 488 40.44 -27.98 -11.92
C SER A 488 39.10 -27.61 -12.57
N GLY A 489 39.05 -26.49 -13.32
CA GLY A 489 37.93 -26.09 -14.17
C GLY A 489 36.75 -25.51 -13.38
N GLU A 490 36.12 -26.29 -12.51
CA GLU A 490 34.82 -25.94 -11.90
C GLU A 490 34.89 -25.79 -10.37
N ILE A 491 34.22 -24.76 -9.85
CA ILE A 491 33.99 -24.57 -8.41
C ILE A 491 32.67 -25.23 -8.03
N VAL A 492 32.68 -26.02 -6.95
CA VAL A 492 31.50 -26.72 -6.43
C VAL A 492 30.96 -26.00 -5.19
N PHE A 493 29.68 -25.65 -5.22
CA PHE A 493 28.93 -25.13 -4.08
C PHE A 493 27.90 -26.18 -3.62
N SER A 494 27.98 -26.58 -2.36
CA SER A 494 27.04 -27.53 -1.76
C SER A 494 25.86 -26.83 -1.08
N GLY A 495 24.71 -27.48 -1.05
CA GLY A 495 23.48 -26.91 -0.52
C GLY A 495 22.34 -27.91 -0.42
N ARG A 496 21.12 -27.38 -0.30
CA ARG A 496 19.85 -28.10 -0.31
C ARG A 496 18.85 -27.35 -1.17
N ASN A 497 17.94 -28.08 -1.80
CA ASN A 497 16.87 -27.53 -2.65
C ASN A 497 17.40 -26.67 -3.83
N LEU A 498 18.61 -26.92 -4.32
CA LEU A 498 19.26 -26.01 -5.28
C LEU A 498 18.62 -26.06 -6.68
N ASP A 499 17.99 -27.17 -7.06
CA ASP A 499 17.23 -27.34 -8.32
C ASP A 499 15.69 -27.31 -8.12
N PHE A 500 15.21 -27.02 -6.90
CA PHE A 500 13.79 -27.04 -6.57
C PHE A 500 13.13 -25.75 -7.07
N GLY A 501 12.44 -25.82 -8.21
CA GLY A 501 11.78 -24.64 -8.78
C GLY A 501 12.74 -23.62 -9.41
N VAL A 502 14.03 -23.95 -9.49
CA VAL A 502 15.12 -23.14 -10.04
C VAL A 502 15.80 -23.89 -11.19
N THR A 503 16.31 -23.18 -12.20
CA THR A 503 17.18 -23.73 -13.27
C THR A 503 18.44 -22.88 -13.41
N ILE A 504 19.41 -23.39 -14.15
CA ILE A 504 20.67 -22.69 -14.46
C ILE A 504 20.48 -21.21 -14.86
N PRO A 505 19.53 -20.84 -15.76
CA PRO A 505 19.33 -19.43 -16.15
C PRO A 505 18.83 -18.50 -15.03
N ASP A 506 18.30 -19.07 -13.95
CA ASP A 506 17.76 -18.32 -12.81
C ASP A 506 18.83 -17.98 -11.76
N ILE A 507 20.05 -18.51 -11.92
CA ILE A 507 21.15 -18.40 -10.95
C ILE A 507 22.27 -17.54 -11.51
N HIS A 508 22.64 -16.51 -10.77
CA HIS A 508 23.77 -15.64 -11.08
C HIS A 508 24.82 -15.74 -9.97
N ILE A 509 26.07 -16.04 -10.35
CA ILE A 509 27.17 -16.18 -9.39
C ILE A 509 28.27 -15.19 -9.76
N SER A 510 28.80 -14.50 -8.77
CA SER A 510 29.97 -13.65 -8.89
C SER A 510 31.04 -14.01 -7.85
N ILE A 511 32.29 -13.96 -8.29
CA ILE A 511 33.49 -14.17 -7.47
C ILE A 511 34.30 -12.88 -7.58
N GLY A 512 34.31 -12.09 -6.51
CA GLY A 512 34.75 -10.70 -6.57
C GLY A 512 33.86 -9.90 -7.53
N SER A 513 34.45 -9.31 -8.58
CA SER A 513 33.73 -8.60 -9.64
C SER A 513 33.50 -9.44 -10.90
N LYS A 514 33.87 -10.73 -10.88
CA LYS A 514 33.87 -11.60 -12.05
C LYS A 514 32.71 -12.58 -12.04
N PRO A 515 32.02 -12.82 -13.17
CA PRO A 515 30.95 -13.80 -13.23
C PRO A 515 31.51 -15.23 -13.17
N CYS A 516 30.72 -16.14 -12.60
CA CYS A 516 30.94 -17.59 -12.67
C CYS A 516 29.79 -18.24 -13.43
N THR A 517 30.09 -18.90 -14.55
CA THR A 517 29.06 -19.49 -15.42
C THR A 517 28.65 -20.83 -14.86
N VAL A 518 27.39 -20.99 -14.50
CA VAL A 518 26.87 -22.26 -13.94
C VAL A 518 26.85 -23.33 -15.02
N THR A 519 27.50 -24.46 -14.77
CA THR A 519 27.65 -25.58 -15.72
C THR A 519 26.77 -26.77 -15.36
N SER A 520 26.55 -27.00 -14.06
CA SER A 520 25.74 -28.11 -13.56
C SER A 520 24.95 -27.68 -12.33
N LEU A 521 23.71 -28.16 -12.23
CA LEU A 521 22.81 -27.91 -11.11
C LEU A 521 22.10 -29.21 -10.72
N THR A 522 22.17 -29.56 -9.45
CA THR A 522 21.47 -30.70 -8.83
C THR A 522 20.80 -30.24 -7.54
N SER A 523 20.04 -31.09 -6.86
CA SER A 523 19.39 -30.75 -5.59
C SER A 523 20.33 -30.36 -4.45
N THR A 524 21.60 -30.78 -4.51
CA THR A 524 22.59 -30.59 -3.43
C THR A 524 23.89 -29.94 -3.87
N GLU A 525 24.18 -29.91 -5.16
CA GLU A 525 25.42 -29.36 -5.70
C GLU A 525 25.16 -28.46 -6.90
N LEU A 526 25.84 -27.33 -6.90
CA LEU A 526 25.94 -26.40 -8.03
C LEU A 526 27.41 -26.31 -8.44
N LYS A 527 27.69 -26.45 -9.73
CA LYS A 527 29.04 -26.25 -10.29
C LYS A 527 29.07 -25.02 -11.20
N CYS A 528 30.13 -24.23 -11.10
CA CYS A 528 30.33 -23.10 -12.00
C CYS A 528 31.79 -22.95 -12.46
N GLN A 529 31.95 -22.47 -13.68
CA GLN A 529 33.23 -22.13 -14.29
C GLN A 529 33.54 -20.64 -14.04
N PRO A 530 34.56 -20.30 -13.22
CA PRO A 530 34.90 -18.91 -12.91
C PRO A 530 35.59 -18.21 -14.09
N ASP A 531 35.27 -16.93 -14.33
CA ASP A 531 36.13 -16.05 -15.15
C ASP A 531 37.35 -15.61 -14.33
N VAL A 532 38.47 -16.27 -14.58
CA VAL A 532 39.76 -16.00 -13.92
C VAL A 532 40.52 -14.81 -14.51
N SER A 533 39.99 -14.16 -15.56
CA SER A 533 40.70 -13.09 -16.29
C SER A 533 40.95 -11.87 -15.41
N GLY A 534 42.22 -11.62 -15.07
CA GLY A 534 42.62 -10.48 -14.23
C GLY A 534 42.46 -10.72 -12.72
N LEU A 535 42.20 -11.96 -12.30
CA LEU A 535 42.32 -12.37 -10.89
C LEU A 535 43.79 -12.69 -10.56
N LYS A 536 44.20 -12.41 -9.34
CA LYS A 536 45.53 -12.71 -8.81
C LYS A 536 45.58 -14.18 -8.40
N VAL A 537 46.56 -14.91 -8.93
CA VAL A 537 46.76 -16.34 -8.69
C VAL A 537 48.02 -16.53 -7.85
N ASN A 538 47.98 -17.40 -6.84
CA ASN A 538 49.07 -17.66 -5.88
C ASN A 538 49.45 -16.48 -4.96
N GLU A 539 48.62 -15.44 -4.84
CA GLU A 539 48.88 -14.27 -3.98
C GLU A 539 48.13 -14.30 -2.64
N LYS A 540 47.41 -15.38 -2.30
CA LYS A 540 46.51 -15.48 -1.13
C LYS A 540 45.46 -14.37 -1.07
N GLU A 541 45.09 -13.84 -2.24
CA GLU A 541 44.04 -12.82 -2.38
C GLU A 541 42.67 -13.51 -2.28
N LYS A 542 41.80 -12.98 -1.41
CA LYS A 542 40.49 -13.56 -1.11
C LYS A 542 39.40 -12.88 -1.92
N TYR A 543 38.72 -13.65 -2.78
CA TYR A 543 37.59 -13.15 -3.56
C TYR A 543 36.27 -13.53 -2.91
N SER A 544 35.43 -12.55 -2.62
CA SER A 544 34.10 -12.76 -2.04
C SER A 544 33.18 -13.47 -3.03
N VAL A 545 32.48 -14.52 -2.58
CA VAL A 545 31.45 -15.17 -3.39
C VAL A 545 30.09 -14.54 -3.11
N GLN A 546 29.34 -14.26 -4.18
CA GLN A 546 27.94 -13.90 -4.11
C GLN A 546 27.13 -14.78 -5.06
N ILE A 547 26.03 -15.35 -4.55
CA ILE A 547 25.10 -16.17 -5.32
C ILE A 547 23.73 -15.51 -5.25
N GLN A 548 23.13 -15.26 -6.40
CA GLN A 548 21.79 -14.68 -6.52
C GLN A 548 20.85 -15.68 -7.22
N VAL A 549 19.68 -15.92 -6.60
CA VAL A 549 18.59 -16.73 -7.16
C VAL A 549 17.29 -15.95 -7.01
N GLY A 550 16.78 -15.38 -8.12
CA GLY A 550 15.65 -14.46 -8.06
C GLY A 550 15.95 -13.25 -7.15
N HIS A 551 15.15 -13.09 -6.09
CA HIS A 551 15.38 -12.06 -5.06
C HIS A 551 16.27 -12.49 -3.89
N LEU A 552 16.65 -13.77 -3.81
CA LEU A 552 17.60 -14.23 -2.78
C LEU A 552 19.01 -13.86 -3.19
N VAL A 553 19.75 -13.26 -2.27
CA VAL A 553 21.16 -12.92 -2.44
C VAL A 553 21.93 -13.49 -1.25
N PHE A 554 22.82 -14.44 -1.53
CA PHE A 554 23.73 -15.03 -0.56
C PHE A 554 25.08 -14.33 -0.69
N ASN A 555 25.52 -13.69 0.38
CA ASN A 555 26.77 -12.91 0.38
C ASN A 555 27.94 -13.72 0.97
N ASN A 556 29.12 -13.10 0.99
CA ASN A 556 30.35 -13.65 1.56
C ASN A 556 30.22 -14.11 3.02
N SER A 557 29.37 -13.49 3.84
CA SER A 557 29.13 -13.93 5.22
C SER A 557 28.39 -15.27 5.32
N GLN A 558 27.65 -15.64 4.27
CA GLN A 558 26.87 -16.89 4.20
C GLN A 558 27.58 -17.97 3.39
N ILE A 559 28.39 -17.58 2.41
CA ILE A 559 29.10 -18.53 1.52
C ILE A 559 30.59 -18.62 1.87
N GLY A 560 31.31 -17.51 1.87
CA GLY A 560 32.75 -17.43 2.12
C GLY A 560 33.52 -16.78 0.96
N TYR A 561 34.80 -17.14 0.86
CA TYR A 561 35.76 -16.62 -0.11
C TYR A 561 36.41 -17.75 -0.93
N VAL A 562 36.88 -17.41 -2.12
CA VAL A 562 37.68 -18.31 -2.97
C VAL A 562 39.07 -17.69 -3.16
N GLU A 563 40.11 -18.52 -3.04
CA GLU A 563 41.50 -18.17 -3.37
C GLU A 563 41.96 -19.02 -4.56
N PHE A 564 42.59 -18.41 -5.56
CA PHE A 564 43.06 -19.13 -6.75
C PHE A 564 44.52 -19.52 -6.63
N VAL A 565 44.79 -20.82 -6.77
CA VAL A 565 46.13 -21.40 -6.74
C VAL A 565 46.44 -22.12 -8.06
N GLN A 566 47.71 -22.17 -8.44
CA GLN A 566 48.21 -23.11 -9.45
C GLN A 566 48.98 -24.22 -8.74
N PRO A 567 48.91 -25.47 -9.24
CA PRO A 567 49.69 -26.56 -8.68
C PRO A 567 51.16 -26.18 -8.81
N ALA A 568 51.90 -26.26 -7.69
CA ALA A 568 53.34 -26.16 -7.73
C ALA A 568 53.84 -27.19 -8.75
N GLN A 569 54.55 -26.74 -9.79
CA GLN A 569 55.33 -27.65 -10.64
C GLN A 569 56.11 -28.54 -9.68
N ALA A 570 55.88 -29.86 -9.74
CA ALA A 570 56.63 -30.83 -8.96
C ALA A 570 58.11 -30.46 -9.13
N GLY A 571 58.71 -29.96 -8.04
CA GLY A 571 60.03 -29.37 -8.09
C GLY A 571 60.95 -30.35 -8.82
N SER A 572 61.55 -29.90 -9.92
CA SER A 572 62.65 -30.62 -10.53
C SER A 572 63.60 -31.01 -9.40
N LEU A 573 63.75 -32.31 -9.15
CA LEU A 573 64.70 -32.83 -8.18
C LEU A 573 66.02 -32.11 -8.44
N SER A 574 66.57 -31.44 -7.41
CA SER A 574 67.81 -30.68 -7.57
C SER A 574 68.89 -31.57 -8.21
N PRO A 575 69.81 -31.03 -9.02
CA PRO A 575 70.85 -31.83 -9.69
C PRO A 575 71.70 -32.69 -8.73
N ALA A 576 71.65 -32.40 -7.42
CA ALA A 576 72.26 -33.23 -6.38
C ALA A 576 71.54 -34.57 -6.16
N PHE A 577 70.20 -34.61 -6.21
CA PHE A 577 69.44 -35.86 -6.05
C PHE A 577 69.52 -36.75 -7.29
N THR A 578 69.54 -36.18 -8.50
CA THR A 578 69.78 -36.96 -9.73
C THR A 578 71.19 -37.52 -9.77
N ALA A 579 72.20 -36.77 -9.31
CA ALA A 579 73.57 -37.27 -9.18
C ALA A 579 73.68 -38.40 -8.14
N LEU A 580 72.99 -38.29 -6.99
CA LEU A 580 72.98 -39.33 -5.97
C LEU A 580 72.33 -40.63 -6.49
N ILE A 581 71.22 -40.53 -7.22
CA ILE A 581 70.53 -41.68 -7.82
C ILE A 581 71.41 -42.33 -8.90
N ILE A 582 72.11 -41.54 -9.73
CA ILE A 582 73.06 -42.07 -10.72
C ILE A 582 74.26 -42.74 -10.04
N ILE A 583 74.81 -42.16 -8.97
CA ILE A 583 75.91 -42.76 -8.20
C ILE A 583 75.46 -44.08 -7.55
N ILE A 584 74.27 -44.12 -6.96
CA ILE A 584 73.70 -45.35 -6.37
C ILE A 584 73.48 -46.39 -7.47
N LEU A 585 72.96 -46.01 -8.64
CA LEU A 585 72.81 -46.92 -9.79
C LEU A 585 74.16 -47.41 -10.31
N LEU A 586 75.21 -46.59 -10.32
CA LEU A 586 76.57 -46.99 -10.71
C LEU A 586 77.21 -47.92 -9.68
N ILE A 587 76.98 -47.71 -8.38
CA ILE A 587 77.44 -48.61 -7.32
C ILE A 587 76.71 -49.95 -7.41
N VAL A 588 75.40 -49.94 -7.60
CA VAL A 588 74.60 -51.17 -7.80
C VAL A 588 75.04 -51.88 -9.09
N ALA A 589 75.29 -51.17 -10.18
CA ALA A 589 75.83 -51.74 -11.41
C ALA A 589 77.24 -52.32 -11.20
N ALA A 590 78.11 -51.65 -10.44
CA ALA A 590 79.44 -52.17 -10.11
C ALA A 590 79.37 -53.42 -9.24
N VAL A 591 78.43 -53.48 -8.27
CA VAL A 591 78.16 -54.67 -7.46
C VAL A 591 77.58 -55.80 -8.32
N ILE A 592 76.67 -55.49 -9.25
CA ILE A 592 76.12 -56.48 -10.19
C ILE A 592 77.22 -56.97 -11.14
N ILE A 593 78.11 -56.11 -11.63
CA ILE A 593 79.26 -56.50 -12.45
C ILE A 593 80.25 -57.35 -11.64
N LEU A 594 80.51 -57.00 -10.38
CA LEU A 594 81.32 -57.79 -9.45
C LEU A 594 80.69 -59.17 -9.22
N LEU A 595 79.36 -59.23 -9.01
CA LEU A 595 78.60 -60.47 -8.88
C LEU A 595 78.59 -61.28 -10.18
N ILE A 596 78.54 -60.65 -11.35
CA ILE A 596 78.63 -61.32 -12.66
C ILE A 596 80.05 -61.83 -12.92
N VAL A 597 81.10 -61.12 -12.49
CA VAL A 597 82.51 -61.55 -12.55
C VAL A 597 82.77 -62.69 -11.57
N MET A 598 82.21 -62.63 -10.36
CA MET A 598 82.27 -63.71 -9.36
C MET A 598 81.46 -64.95 -9.76
N LYS A 599 80.38 -64.79 -10.54
CA LYS A 599 79.53 -65.88 -11.02
C LYS A 599 79.96 -66.46 -12.38
N ARG A 600 80.99 -65.90 -13.02
CA ARG A 600 81.56 -66.41 -14.30
C ARG A 600 82.56 -67.56 -14.13
N GLN A 601 82.73 -68.10 -12.92
CA GLN A 601 83.59 -69.27 -12.65
C GLN A 601 82.87 -70.62 -12.50
N ARG A 602 81.56 -70.72 -12.75
CA ARG A 602 80.92 -72.03 -12.94
C ARG A 602 79.92 -71.98 -14.09
N CYS A 603 80.24 -72.74 -15.14
CA CYS A 603 79.40 -73.20 -16.24
C CYS A 603 77.96 -73.49 -15.80
N GLY A 604 76.91 -73.42 -16.62
CA GLY A 604 76.78 -73.36 -18.07
C GLY A 604 75.44 -74.00 -18.44
N PHE A 605 74.86 -73.51 -19.54
CA PHE A 605 73.93 -74.20 -20.46
C PHE A 605 72.51 -74.68 -20.04
N PHE A 606 71.62 -74.44 -21.02
CA PHE A 606 70.40 -75.16 -21.42
C PHE A 606 68.99 -74.66 -20.99
N LYS A 607 68.44 -73.82 -21.88
CA LYS A 607 67.14 -73.86 -22.60
C LYS A 607 65.95 -74.70 -22.06
N VAL A 608 64.80 -73.99 -22.09
CA VAL A 608 63.49 -74.33 -22.74
C VAL A 608 62.36 -74.94 -21.89
N ARG A 609 61.36 -74.07 -21.65
CA ARG A 609 59.92 -74.15 -22.00
C ARG A 609 59.07 -75.32 -21.47
N GLY A 610 57.93 -74.94 -20.88
CA GLY A 610 56.66 -75.59 -21.14
C GLY A 610 55.90 -76.12 -19.92
N GLU A 611 54.93 -75.32 -19.50
CA GLU A 611 53.56 -75.71 -19.14
C GLU A 611 53.20 -76.64 -17.95
N PHE A 612 52.16 -76.13 -17.28
CA PHE A 612 50.98 -76.78 -16.71
C PHE A 612 51.04 -77.51 -15.34
N SER A 613 50.28 -76.88 -14.44
CA SER A 613 49.23 -77.43 -13.56
C SER A 613 49.56 -78.25 -12.30
N SER A 614 49.00 -77.70 -11.21
CA SER A 614 48.06 -78.33 -10.26
C SER A 614 48.56 -78.96 -8.96
N VAL A 615 47.59 -78.99 -8.03
CA VAL A 615 47.43 -79.76 -6.78
C VAL A 615 47.92 -79.02 -5.52
N GLN A 616 47.05 -78.42 -4.69
CA GLN A 616 46.01 -78.91 -3.75
C GLN A 616 46.54 -79.38 -2.37
N TYR A 617 45.91 -78.79 -1.33
CA TYR A 617 45.64 -79.25 0.05
C TYR A 617 46.85 -79.66 0.91
N THR A 618 46.96 -79.43 2.23
CA THR A 618 46.06 -79.36 3.39
C THR A 618 46.83 -78.70 4.54
N ALA A 619 46.16 -78.16 5.57
CA ALA A 619 46.62 -78.33 6.97
C ALA A 619 45.51 -77.93 7.96
N ASP A 620 45.06 -78.93 8.72
CA ASP A 620 44.44 -78.79 10.04
C ASP A 620 45.56 -78.65 11.09
N GLN A 621 45.32 -77.87 12.16
CA GLN A 621 45.48 -78.23 13.58
C GLN A 621 45.60 -76.99 14.48
N ASP A 622 44.59 -76.86 15.35
CA ASP A 622 44.61 -76.72 16.82
C ASP A 622 45.50 -75.68 17.54
N ALA A 623 44.79 -74.98 18.45
CA ALA A 623 45.09 -74.78 19.87
C ALA A 623 45.32 -73.34 20.39
N GLU A 624 44.33 -72.91 21.19
CA GLU A 624 44.39 -72.18 22.48
C GLU A 624 44.94 -70.73 22.51
N HIS A 625 44.42 -69.75 23.27
CA HIS A 625 43.62 -69.76 24.50
C HIS A 625 43.05 -68.34 24.77
N SER A 626 41.87 -68.25 25.41
CA SER A 626 41.46 -67.22 26.41
C SER A 626 41.16 -65.76 25.96
N LEU A 627 40.11 -65.03 26.40
CA LEU A 627 39.21 -65.10 27.57
C LEU A 627 37.97 -64.15 27.43
N MET A 628 36.88 -64.54 28.10
CA MET A 628 35.74 -63.76 28.66
C MET A 628 34.49 -63.37 27.83
N ARG A 629 33.40 -64.05 28.24
CA ARG A 629 31.92 -63.80 28.21
C ARG A 629 31.51 -62.65 29.18
N PRO A 630 30.23 -62.22 29.36
CA PRO A 630 28.95 -62.89 29.02
C PRO A 630 27.76 -62.03 28.49
N ASP A 631 26.81 -62.77 27.91
CA ASP A 631 25.33 -62.68 27.91
C ASP A 631 24.59 -61.43 28.45
N VAL A 632 23.59 -60.98 27.67
CA VAL A 632 22.23 -60.67 28.19
C VAL A 632 21.15 -61.11 27.18
N GLN A 633 20.19 -61.88 27.69
CA GLN A 633 18.97 -62.40 27.05
C GLN A 633 17.86 -61.34 26.90
N ARG A 634 17.02 -61.43 25.87
CA ARG A 634 15.56 -61.80 25.93
C ARG A 634 14.75 -61.24 24.75
N ASN A 635 14.14 -62.19 24.03
CA ASN A 635 12.73 -62.31 23.61
C ASN A 635 11.91 -61.06 23.26
N HIS A 636 11.33 -61.06 22.06
CA HIS A 636 9.91 -61.44 21.93
C HIS A 636 9.54 -61.90 20.51
N ASN A 637 8.92 -63.08 20.46
CA ASN A 637 8.12 -63.61 19.35
C ASN A 637 6.94 -62.70 19.02
N LEU A 638 6.48 -62.73 17.77
CA LEU A 638 5.08 -63.06 17.45
C LEU A 638 4.97 -63.47 15.97
N ASP A 639 4.56 -64.72 15.79
CA ASP A 639 4.20 -65.34 14.53
C ASP A 639 2.87 -64.82 13.98
N ASN A 640 2.78 -64.99 12.67
CA ASN A 640 1.66 -64.72 11.78
C ASN A 640 0.40 -65.53 12.13
N ASP A 641 -0.77 -64.98 11.82
CA ASP A 641 -1.79 -65.72 11.06
C ASP A 641 -2.78 -64.74 10.41
N TYR A 642 -3.18 -65.02 9.16
CA TYR A 642 -4.48 -64.74 8.52
C TYR A 642 -4.41 -65.17 7.04
N THR A 643 -4.84 -66.40 6.81
CA THR A 643 -5.55 -66.86 5.59
C THR A 643 -7.01 -66.33 5.68
N GLU A 644 -7.89 -66.23 4.67
CA GLU A 644 -8.01 -66.74 3.32
C GLU A 644 -9.15 -65.97 2.59
N GLY A 645 -9.19 -66.05 1.26
CA GLY A 645 -10.39 -65.79 0.44
C GLY A 645 -10.24 -64.58 -0.49
N GLY A 646 -10.21 -64.69 -1.82
CA GLY A 646 -10.38 -65.81 -2.72
C GLY A 646 -10.65 -65.19 -4.10
N ALA A 647 -9.82 -65.48 -5.09
CA ALA A 647 -10.08 -65.10 -6.48
C ALA A 647 -9.66 -66.26 -7.39
N THR A 648 -10.66 -66.98 -7.89
CA THR A 648 -10.56 -68.05 -8.87
C THR A 648 -10.56 -67.49 -10.30
N TYR A 649 -9.48 -67.80 -11.01
CA TYR A 649 -9.37 -68.30 -12.40
C TYR A 649 -10.02 -67.58 -13.60
N TYR A 650 -9.15 -67.13 -14.52
CA TYR A 650 -9.03 -67.34 -15.99
C TYR A 650 -8.33 -66.08 -16.57
N GLY A 651 -7.27 -66.07 -17.37
CA GLY A 651 -6.40 -67.05 -18.01
C GLY A 651 -5.42 -66.28 -18.93
N SER A 652 -4.22 -66.84 -19.14
CA SER A 652 -3.25 -66.62 -20.24
C SER A 652 -3.15 -65.24 -20.94
N GLY A 653 -2.00 -64.58 -20.77
CA GLY A 653 -1.53 -63.51 -21.65
C GLY A 653 -0.23 -62.89 -21.13
N GLY A 654 0.92 -63.36 -21.62
CA GLY A 654 2.21 -62.78 -21.28
C GLY A 654 2.28 -61.32 -21.71
N TYR A 655 2.32 -60.40 -20.76
CA TYR A 655 2.75 -59.02 -21.03
C TYR A 655 4.27 -59.03 -21.23
N ARG A 656 4.71 -59.22 -22.47
CA ARG A 656 6.00 -58.68 -22.90
C ARG A 656 5.93 -57.18 -22.68
N ALA A 657 6.74 -56.66 -21.76
CA ALA A 657 6.95 -55.22 -21.64
C ALA A 657 7.42 -54.70 -23.01
N HIS A 658 6.56 -53.99 -23.73
CA HIS A 658 6.88 -53.44 -25.02
C HIS A 658 7.55 -52.09 -24.77
N ILE A 659 8.86 -52.04 -24.94
CA ILE A 659 9.59 -50.77 -25.08
C ILE A 659 9.13 -50.19 -26.43
N ASP A 660 8.71 -48.93 -26.46
CA ASP A 660 8.34 -48.27 -27.70
C ASP A 660 9.56 -48.12 -28.62
N GLU A 661 9.33 -48.18 -29.93
CA GLU A 661 10.39 -48.26 -30.94
C GLU A 661 11.31 -47.02 -30.95
N GLU A 662 10.79 -45.86 -30.54
CA GLU A 662 11.56 -44.62 -30.39
C GLU A 662 12.50 -44.69 -29.17
N THR A 663 12.01 -45.19 -28.03
CA THR A 663 12.82 -45.43 -26.83
C THR A 663 13.83 -46.56 -27.04
N LEU A 664 13.49 -47.62 -27.78
CA LEU A 664 14.42 -48.69 -28.12
C LEU A 664 15.57 -48.17 -29.00
N ASN A 665 15.25 -47.38 -30.02
CA ASN A 665 16.26 -46.74 -30.88
C ASN A 665 17.16 -45.78 -30.10
N LEU A 666 16.60 -45.03 -29.14
CA LEU A 666 17.37 -44.12 -28.30
C LEU A 666 18.32 -44.88 -27.36
N ILE A 667 17.83 -45.95 -26.74
CA ILE A 667 18.60 -46.85 -25.86
C ILE A 667 19.72 -47.58 -26.63
N GLU A 668 19.45 -48.03 -27.85
CA GLU A 668 20.45 -48.65 -28.73
C GLU A 668 21.49 -47.63 -29.24
N SER A 669 21.08 -46.40 -29.55
CA SER A 669 21.98 -45.33 -30.01
C SER A 669 22.96 -44.84 -28.94
N GLU A 670 22.58 -44.94 -27.67
CA GLU A 670 23.39 -44.54 -26.52
C GLU A 670 24.17 -45.72 -25.91
N HIS A 671 24.13 -46.92 -26.53
CA HIS A 671 24.78 -48.15 -26.04
C HIS A 671 24.43 -48.50 -24.57
N LEU A 672 23.19 -48.22 -24.14
CA LEU A 672 22.76 -48.39 -22.74
C LEU A 672 22.33 -49.81 -22.40
N LEU A 673 22.22 -50.70 -23.39
CA LEU A 673 21.90 -52.12 -23.19
C LEU A 673 23.17 -52.93 -23.00
N VAL A 674 23.16 -53.74 -21.95
CA VAL A 674 24.20 -54.73 -21.68
C VAL A 674 23.62 -56.10 -22.01
N ASP A 675 24.37 -56.89 -22.78
CA ASP A 675 23.97 -58.27 -23.06
C ASP A 675 23.81 -59.05 -21.74
N ARG A 676 22.75 -59.85 -21.67
CA ARG A 676 22.45 -60.64 -20.46
C ARG A 676 23.61 -61.57 -20.11
N GLU A 677 24.37 -62.05 -21.10
CA GLU A 677 25.52 -62.93 -20.90
C GLU A 677 26.72 -62.23 -20.21
N CYS A 678 26.80 -60.90 -20.30
CA CYS A 678 27.83 -60.10 -19.66
C CYS A 678 27.59 -59.88 -18.16
N LEU A 679 26.42 -60.26 -17.62
CA LEU A 679 26.05 -60.00 -16.22
C LEU A 679 25.85 -61.30 -15.43
N THR A 680 26.73 -61.55 -14.46
CA THR A 680 26.57 -62.66 -13.51
C THR A 680 25.93 -62.16 -12.22
N LEU A 681 24.79 -62.72 -11.83
CA LEU A 681 24.11 -62.40 -10.57
C LEU A 681 24.62 -63.29 -9.45
N ALA A 682 24.85 -62.71 -8.28
CA ALA A 682 25.26 -63.38 -7.06
C ALA A 682 24.19 -63.17 -5.96
N ASP A 683 24.63 -63.13 -4.71
CA ASP A 683 23.78 -63.09 -3.52
C ASP A 683 22.87 -61.87 -3.50
N GLU A 684 21.69 -62.04 -2.92
CA GLU A 684 20.76 -60.94 -2.66
C GLU A 684 21.28 -60.10 -1.49
N ILE A 685 21.45 -58.80 -1.73
CA ILE A 685 21.99 -57.85 -0.74
C ILE A 685 20.90 -56.91 -0.19
N GLY A 686 19.69 -56.94 -0.75
CA GLY A 686 18.55 -56.23 -0.18
C GLY A 686 17.24 -56.54 -0.91
N LYS A 687 16.12 -56.51 -0.19
CA LYS A 687 14.78 -56.74 -0.73
C LYS A 687 13.83 -55.62 -0.33
N GLY A 688 13.04 -55.12 -1.28
CA GLY A 688 12.01 -54.11 -1.03
C GLY A 688 10.75 -54.37 -1.84
N ASN A 689 9.73 -53.52 -1.65
CA ASN A 689 8.41 -53.69 -2.28
C ASN A 689 8.42 -53.70 -3.82
N PHE A 690 9.50 -53.23 -4.45
CA PHE A 690 9.63 -53.11 -5.90
C PHE A 690 10.74 -54.01 -6.48
N GLY A 691 11.11 -55.08 -5.75
CA GLY A 691 12.06 -56.10 -6.21
C GLY A 691 13.30 -56.26 -5.34
N CYS A 692 14.23 -57.10 -5.81
CA CYS A 692 15.44 -57.46 -5.08
C CYS A 692 16.68 -56.78 -5.68
N VAL A 693 17.58 -56.32 -4.82
CA VAL A 693 18.93 -55.88 -5.17
C VAL A 693 19.89 -57.03 -4.91
N ARG A 694 20.62 -57.44 -5.94
CA ARG A 694 21.62 -58.50 -5.87
C ARG A 694 23.00 -57.93 -6.11
N ARG A 695 24.01 -58.53 -5.49
CA ARG A 695 25.39 -58.34 -5.93
C ARG A 695 25.54 -58.96 -7.32
N GLY A 696 26.26 -58.31 -8.22
CA GLY A 696 26.52 -58.82 -9.56
C GLY A 696 27.93 -58.50 -10.04
N PHE A 697 28.36 -59.21 -11.08
CA PHE A 697 29.64 -59.01 -11.74
C PHE A 697 29.38 -58.78 -13.23
N LEU A 698 29.86 -57.65 -13.74
CA LEU A 698 29.69 -57.23 -15.12
C LEU A 698 31.02 -57.41 -15.87
N THR A 699 31.01 -58.25 -16.90
CA THR A 699 32.18 -58.51 -17.76
C THR A 699 31.98 -57.79 -19.10
N LEU A 700 32.73 -56.70 -19.32
CA LEU A 700 32.68 -55.95 -20.57
C LEU A 700 33.79 -56.43 -21.53
N PRO A 701 33.51 -56.65 -22.82
CA PRO A 701 34.50 -57.16 -23.79
C PRO A 701 35.78 -56.32 -23.90
N GLU A 702 35.69 -55.01 -23.61
CA GLU A 702 36.77 -54.04 -23.77
C GLU A 702 37.62 -53.83 -22.51
N GLN A 703 37.25 -54.43 -21.37
CA GLN A 703 37.98 -54.29 -20.10
C GLN A 703 38.50 -55.63 -19.58
N LYS A 704 39.74 -55.64 -19.06
CA LYS A 704 40.31 -56.81 -18.39
C LYS A 704 39.83 -56.87 -16.93
N GLY A 705 38.85 -57.73 -16.66
CA GLY A 705 38.38 -58.06 -15.31
C GLY A 705 36.89 -57.78 -15.11
N ASP A 706 36.30 -58.39 -14.08
CA ASP A 706 34.88 -58.22 -13.76
C ASP A 706 34.66 -56.97 -12.90
N ILE A 707 33.68 -56.15 -13.28
CA ILE A 707 33.25 -54.99 -12.50
C ILE A 707 32.20 -55.45 -11.48
N LEU A 708 32.43 -55.17 -10.19
CA LEU A 708 31.44 -55.43 -9.16
C LEU A 708 30.31 -54.39 -9.24
N VAL A 709 29.07 -54.86 -9.39
CA VAL A 709 27.87 -54.03 -9.54
C VAL A 709 26.76 -54.43 -8.55
N ALA A 710 25.84 -53.52 -8.27
CA ALA A 710 24.57 -53.83 -7.60
C ALA A 710 23.46 -53.87 -8.65
N VAL A 711 22.80 -55.02 -8.79
CA VAL A 711 21.76 -55.25 -9.81
C VAL A 711 20.40 -55.22 -9.15
N LYS A 712 19.55 -54.27 -9.54
CA LYS A 712 18.16 -54.22 -9.10
C LYS A 712 17.27 -54.94 -10.10
N THR A 713 16.68 -56.04 -9.64
CA THR A 713 15.61 -56.74 -10.36
C THR A 713 14.28 -56.09 -10.01
N LEU A 714 13.46 -55.78 -11.03
CA LEU A 714 12.07 -55.34 -10.86
C LEU A 714 11.17 -56.58 -11.01
N HIS A 715 10.09 -56.65 -10.24
CA HIS A 715 9.14 -57.77 -10.27
C HIS A 715 8.30 -57.81 -11.54
#